data_AF-A0A9E7FQ55-F1
#
_entry.id   AF-A0A9E7FQ55-F1
#
_cell.length_a   1.000
_cell.length_b   1.000
_cell.length_c   1.000
_cell.angle_alpha   90.00
_cell.angle_beta   90.00
_cell.angle_gamma   90.00
#
_symmetry.space_group_name_H-M   'P 1'
#
loop_
_entity.id
_entity.type
_entity.pdbx_description
1 polymer ?
#
loop_
_entity_poly.entity_id
_entity_poly.type
_entity_poly.pdbx_seq_one_letter_code
_entity_poly.pdbx_strand_id
1 'polypeptide(L)'
;MTGPDPHSSAMAPTSKLPMEGCHITKDDLSYIHETYLLAIIKEKEWLRDFKPGNGESSRSGSGSREKGGWWWDDRTRLTDYTMQSMGIPLGKVQHGPLKKIWFPGLPMPLLPAPLVNRSYRRNHSSFVIKYHGIPAVRSLHIIRRKLQRGSQDDSTSGSLAETRGVFHLPSLLCTSSTSRREYIEEEELDTGEKITHDGFFLSPMDFRPLSFLQSTNTSSLDFGRIKFNSPAAVLRPQSPKEISLLLSFLSASSYSKVTVAARGAGHSINGQAQALDGIVIETDSLPSNISIHKGTEFSPSYADVSGGALWIELLEEGLKFGLAPRSWTDYLYLSIGGTLSNGGISGQTFKYGPQISNVLQLDVVTGKGDQVTCSPTENSELFYAVLGGLGQFGIITRARILLQDAPHKVKWVRAFYDDFNTFIEDQELLVAMPNVVDYVEGFMLLNEQSLHSSSLAFPSHLEFNREFYSKSSYNVYFCIEFAIHDYQAKSTNVKQVSSSQTAPSTVQALKMVKVSYFDFLNRVRGEEVHLRSRGLWEVPHPWLNMFVPKSGIKDFKDLLLDNISPSDFEGLVLMYPILRDKWGTNSSAVLPDAGEAGEEVVYTVGVLRSANPATCSAQCLNDILLCHRRVAQAASSPRIGAKQYLPHHLSQSHWQHHFGRRWDQFMARKAQFDPRHILGQGIILPGIKAPRP
;
A
#
# COMPACT_ATOMS: atom_id res chain seq x y z
N MET A 1 37.70 -34.75 -49.48
CA MET A 1 37.77 -34.69 -50.95
C MET A 1 36.57 -33.87 -51.41
N THR A 2 36.77 -32.59 -51.74
CA THR A 2 36.90 -32.06 -53.13
C THR A 2 35.56 -32.03 -53.89
N GLY A 3 35.02 -30.83 -54.11
CA GLY A 3 34.26 -30.52 -55.34
C GLY A 3 35.22 -30.00 -56.43
N PRO A 4 34.78 -29.19 -57.42
CA PRO A 4 33.41 -28.68 -57.68
C PRO A 4 32.95 -28.81 -59.16
N ASP A 5 31.84 -28.13 -59.52
CA ASP A 5 31.58 -27.51 -60.85
C ASP A 5 31.34 -28.37 -62.12
N PRO A 6 30.89 -27.81 -63.28
CA PRO A 6 29.96 -26.67 -63.50
C PRO A 6 28.97 -26.83 -64.70
N HIS A 7 28.09 -25.81 -64.89
CA HIS A 7 27.36 -25.43 -66.14
C HIS A 7 26.29 -26.41 -66.68
N SER A 8 25.28 -26.00 -67.47
CA SER A 8 24.81 -24.69 -68.02
C SER A 8 23.26 -24.63 -67.90
N SER A 9 22.45 -23.67 -68.39
CA SER A 9 22.60 -22.51 -69.29
C SER A 9 21.62 -21.37 -68.89
N ALA A 10 21.25 -20.44 -69.78
CA ALA A 10 20.33 -19.33 -69.49
C ALA A 10 19.32 -19.00 -70.62
N MET A 11 18.15 -18.46 -70.26
CA MET A 11 17.29 -17.62 -71.14
C MET A 11 16.44 -16.66 -70.30
N ALA A 12 16.29 -15.43 -70.82
CA ALA A 12 15.44 -14.32 -70.35
C ALA A 12 15.32 -13.29 -71.50
N PRO A 13 14.42 -12.28 -71.49
CA PRO A 13 13.48 -11.90 -70.43
C PRO A 13 12.02 -11.67 -70.89
N THR A 14 11.11 -11.45 -69.94
CA THR A 14 10.12 -10.34 -70.02
C THR A 14 9.51 -10.07 -68.64
N SER A 15 9.04 -8.85 -68.41
CA SER A 15 8.76 -8.31 -67.07
C SER A 15 7.31 -8.44 -66.62
N LYS A 16 7.10 -8.86 -65.36
CA LYS A 16 5.97 -8.43 -64.52
C LYS A 16 6.50 -8.07 -63.13
N LEU A 17 6.00 -6.95 -62.58
CA LEU A 17 6.35 -6.47 -61.24
C LEU A 17 5.65 -7.34 -60.18
N PRO A 18 6.35 -7.74 -59.08
CA PRO A 18 5.68 -8.26 -57.90
C PRO A 18 5.01 -7.11 -57.11
N MET A 19 3.90 -7.40 -56.45
CA MET A 19 3.35 -6.53 -55.40
C MET A 19 4.18 -6.73 -54.12
N GLU A 20 4.82 -5.68 -53.62
CA GLU A 20 5.58 -5.75 -52.36
C GLU A 20 4.62 -5.86 -51.17
N GLY A 21 4.50 -7.06 -50.61
CA GLY A 21 3.89 -7.28 -49.30
C GLY A 21 4.84 -6.78 -48.21
N CYS A 22 4.49 -5.69 -47.53
CA CYS A 22 5.32 -5.09 -46.48
C CYS A 22 5.34 -5.99 -45.22
N HIS A 23 6.27 -6.94 -45.20
CA HIS A 23 6.53 -7.80 -44.05
C HIS A 23 7.34 -7.07 -42.98
N ILE A 24 6.64 -6.45 -42.03
CA ILE A 24 7.24 -5.92 -40.80
C ILE A 24 7.75 -7.10 -39.97
N THR A 25 9.06 -7.12 -39.68
CA THR A 25 9.68 -8.17 -38.85
C THR A 25 9.52 -7.87 -37.35
N LYS A 26 9.90 -8.84 -36.51
CA LYS A 26 9.88 -8.67 -35.05
C LYS A 26 10.85 -7.59 -34.57
N ASP A 27 11.93 -7.37 -35.32
CA ASP A 27 12.99 -6.41 -35.00
C ASP A 27 12.57 -4.97 -35.39
N ASP A 28 11.83 -4.81 -36.49
CA ASP A 28 11.26 -3.51 -36.92
C ASP A 28 10.29 -2.94 -35.87
N LEU A 29 9.46 -3.80 -35.26
CA LEU A 29 8.54 -3.37 -34.18
C LEU A 29 9.27 -2.98 -32.90
N SER A 30 10.42 -3.60 -32.60
CA SER A 30 11.30 -3.15 -31.51
C SER A 30 11.79 -1.73 -31.79
N TYR A 31 12.33 -1.51 -32.99
CA TYR A 31 12.94 -0.24 -33.41
C TYR A 31 11.98 0.96 -33.33
N ILE A 32 10.72 0.78 -33.74
CA ILE A 32 9.71 1.85 -33.73
C ILE A 32 9.34 2.26 -32.28
N HIS A 33 9.14 1.31 -31.37
CA HIS A 33 8.80 1.62 -29.97
C HIS A 33 10.00 2.10 -29.16
N GLU A 34 11.18 1.54 -29.40
CA GLU A 34 12.45 1.96 -28.78
C GLU A 34 12.77 3.43 -29.12
N THR A 35 12.54 3.83 -30.37
CA THR A 35 12.69 5.23 -30.81
C THR A 35 11.79 6.20 -30.03
N TYR A 36 10.53 5.84 -29.78
CA TYR A 36 9.56 6.73 -29.12
C TYR A 36 9.88 6.95 -27.62
N LEU A 37 10.35 5.92 -26.92
CA LEU A 37 10.76 6.04 -25.51
C LEU A 37 12.14 6.68 -25.35
N LEU A 38 13.09 6.39 -26.25
CA LEU A 38 14.39 7.06 -26.26
C LEU A 38 14.28 8.56 -26.58
N ALA A 39 13.29 8.99 -27.38
CA ALA A 39 13.03 10.41 -27.62
C ALA A 39 12.67 11.15 -26.31
N ILE A 40 11.71 10.62 -25.54
CA ILE A 40 11.25 11.19 -24.26
C ILE A 40 12.38 11.29 -23.22
N ILE A 41 13.34 10.35 -23.26
CA ILE A 41 14.51 10.36 -22.37
C ILE A 41 15.56 11.37 -22.85
N LYS A 42 15.95 11.34 -24.13
CA LYS A 42 17.01 12.20 -24.69
C LYS A 42 16.63 13.69 -24.70
N GLU A 43 15.36 14.02 -24.87
CA GLU A 43 14.88 15.41 -24.79
C GLU A 43 15.19 16.05 -23.42
N LYS A 44 15.19 15.25 -22.34
CA LYS A 44 15.56 15.70 -20.98
C LYS A 44 17.07 15.70 -20.72
N GLU A 45 17.85 14.85 -21.41
CA GLU A 45 19.31 14.91 -21.33
C GLU A 45 19.85 16.18 -22.04
N TRP A 46 19.32 16.52 -23.21
CA TRP A 46 19.75 17.70 -23.99
C TRP A 46 19.52 19.02 -23.25
N LEU A 47 18.43 19.13 -22.48
CA LEU A 47 18.13 20.28 -21.61
C LEU A 47 19.07 20.40 -20.39
N ARG A 48 19.90 19.40 -20.10
CA ARG A 48 20.74 19.32 -18.90
C ARG A 48 22.17 19.83 -19.11
N ASP A 49 22.67 19.81 -20.34
CA ASP A 49 24.05 20.18 -20.70
C ASP A 49 24.24 21.67 -21.06
N PHE A 50 23.16 22.47 -21.06
CA PHE A 50 23.21 23.88 -21.48
C PHE A 50 23.82 24.81 -20.41
N LYS A 51 25.15 24.93 -20.39
CA LYS A 51 25.90 25.87 -19.55
C LYS A 51 26.52 27.02 -20.35
N PRO A 52 26.11 28.28 -20.12
CA PRO A 52 26.90 29.45 -20.48
C PRO A 52 28.21 29.48 -19.68
N GLY A 53 29.33 29.85 -20.33
CA GLY A 53 30.65 29.92 -19.69
C GLY A 53 30.89 31.23 -18.93
N ASN A 54 31.73 31.17 -17.89
CA ASN A 54 32.21 32.36 -17.17
C ASN A 54 33.26 33.13 -17.99
N GLY A 55 33.21 34.45 -17.93
CA GLY A 55 34.29 35.36 -18.34
C GLY A 55 34.60 36.34 -17.20
N GLU A 56 35.88 36.64 -16.98
CA GLU A 56 36.35 37.39 -15.80
C GLU A 56 36.42 38.92 -15.99
N SER A 57 36.74 39.59 -14.88
CA SER A 57 37.40 40.90 -14.72
C SER A 57 36.54 42.07 -14.23
N SER A 58 37.17 43.23 -14.01
CA SER A 58 36.83 44.13 -12.89
C SER A 58 36.98 45.63 -13.21
N ARG A 59 36.48 46.46 -12.27
CA ARG A 59 36.65 47.92 -12.07
C ARG A 59 35.59 48.87 -12.67
N SER A 60 34.93 49.56 -11.73
CA SER A 60 34.60 51.00 -11.68
C SER A 60 34.69 51.87 -12.95
N GLY A 61 33.61 52.60 -13.26
CA GLY A 61 33.61 53.79 -14.10
C GLY A 61 32.22 54.41 -14.25
N SER A 62 32.09 55.74 -14.19
CA SER A 62 30.83 56.48 -14.34
C SER A 62 30.69 57.10 -15.74
N GLY A 63 29.48 57.08 -16.31
CA GLY A 63 29.19 57.81 -17.55
C GLY A 63 27.81 57.52 -18.14
N SER A 64 27.05 58.58 -18.44
CA SER A 64 25.82 58.55 -19.27
C SER A 64 26.18 58.64 -20.78
N ARG A 65 25.33 58.33 -21.77
CA ARG A 65 23.85 58.39 -21.81
C ARG A 65 23.27 57.61 -23.02
N GLU A 66 22.08 57.02 -22.85
CA GLU A 66 21.06 56.65 -23.88
C GLU A 66 21.46 55.95 -25.20
N LYS A 67 21.12 54.64 -25.33
CA LYS A 67 20.07 54.11 -26.24
C LYS A 67 19.94 52.57 -26.18
N GLY A 68 18.70 52.06 -26.31
CA GLY A 68 18.39 50.64 -26.55
C GLY A 68 17.91 49.85 -25.32
N GLY A 69 16.77 49.15 -25.45
CA GLY A 69 16.32 48.09 -24.52
C GLY A 69 16.78 46.69 -25.00
N TRP A 70 16.39 45.59 -24.36
CA TRP A 70 15.38 45.39 -23.31
C TRP A 70 15.86 44.36 -22.27
N TRP A 71 15.30 44.41 -21.06
CA TRP A 71 15.46 43.38 -20.02
C TRP A 71 14.15 42.62 -19.80
N TRP A 72 14.24 41.39 -19.31
CA TRP A 72 13.19 40.73 -18.54
C TRP A 72 13.77 40.34 -17.17
N ASP A 73 13.08 40.71 -16.09
CA ASP A 73 13.29 40.26 -14.71
C ASP A 73 12.03 39.48 -14.29
N ASP A 74 12.18 38.47 -13.44
CA ASP A 74 11.13 37.49 -13.14
C ASP A 74 10.69 37.59 -11.67
N ARG A 75 9.46 38.04 -11.42
CA ARG A 75 8.91 38.18 -10.06
C ARG A 75 7.43 37.87 -9.94
N THR A 76 7.13 36.95 -9.04
CA THR A 76 5.81 36.78 -8.42
C THR A 76 5.36 38.02 -7.65
N ARG A 77 4.07 38.39 -7.77
CA ARG A 77 3.11 38.63 -6.66
C ARG A 77 1.70 38.91 -7.22
N LEU A 78 0.68 38.20 -6.73
CA LEU A 78 -0.28 38.69 -5.73
C LEU A 78 -0.92 40.04 -6.09
N THR A 79 -2.13 39.98 -6.62
CA THR A 79 -3.05 41.12 -6.75
C THR A 79 -3.94 41.21 -5.53
N ASP A 80 -4.04 42.40 -4.94
CA ASP A 80 -5.00 42.71 -3.88
C ASP A 80 -5.69 44.06 -4.16
N TYR A 81 -6.93 44.23 -3.70
CA TYR A 81 -7.77 45.41 -4.01
C TYR A 81 -7.42 46.64 -3.17
N THR A 82 -7.68 47.87 -3.66
CA THR A 82 -7.80 49.05 -2.77
C THR A 82 -8.55 50.25 -3.38
N MET A 83 -9.78 50.45 -2.91
CA MET A 83 -10.55 51.72 -2.81
C MET A 83 -11.61 51.48 -1.71
N GLN A 84 -12.00 52.41 -0.83
CA GLN A 84 -11.51 53.76 -0.54
C GLN A 84 -12.05 54.15 0.86
N SER A 85 -11.23 54.74 1.75
CA SER A 85 -11.70 55.61 2.84
C SER A 85 -10.55 56.50 3.35
N MET A 86 -10.89 57.62 4.01
CA MET A 86 -9.94 58.72 4.26
C MET A 86 -9.49 58.82 5.72
N GLY A 87 -8.25 59.28 5.93
CA GLY A 87 -8.07 60.49 6.74
C GLY A 87 -7.38 60.38 8.11
N ILE A 88 -6.04 60.49 8.09
CA ILE A 88 -5.23 61.28 9.06
C ILE A 88 -5.02 60.68 10.49
N PRO A 89 -3.87 60.92 11.18
CA PRO A 89 -3.29 59.95 12.12
C PRO A 89 -2.98 60.51 13.54
N LEU A 90 -1.95 59.95 14.20
CA LEU A 90 -1.41 60.16 15.58
C LEU A 90 -1.99 59.15 16.60
N GLY A 91 -1.24 58.61 17.58
CA GLY A 91 0.21 58.73 17.87
C GLY A 91 0.67 57.71 18.93
N LYS A 92 1.98 57.57 19.17
CA LYS A 92 2.55 56.61 20.16
C LYS A 92 2.36 57.09 21.62
N VAL A 93 1.90 56.20 22.51
CA VAL A 93 2.24 56.22 23.96
C VAL A 93 2.35 54.77 24.47
N GLN A 94 3.33 54.48 25.34
CA GLN A 94 3.42 53.26 26.14
C GLN A 94 2.92 53.53 27.56
N HIS A 95 2.32 52.55 28.26
CA HIS A 95 2.52 52.30 29.70
C HIS A 95 1.91 50.95 30.12
N GLY A 96 2.26 50.47 31.33
CA GLY A 96 1.95 49.13 31.84
C GLY A 96 0.95 49.07 33.02
N PRO A 97 1.16 48.23 34.06
CA PRO A 97 0.13 47.24 34.39
C PRO A 97 -0.36 47.15 35.86
N LEU A 98 -1.60 46.71 36.05
CA LEU A 98 -2.27 46.32 37.32
C LEU A 98 -3.18 45.08 37.03
N LYS A 99 -3.30 44.00 37.83
CA LYS A 99 -3.75 43.82 39.25
C LYS A 99 -5.17 44.40 39.47
N LYS A 100 -6.21 43.76 40.06
CA LYS A 100 -6.47 42.54 40.88
C LYS A 100 -8.01 42.20 40.73
N ILE A 101 -8.75 41.25 41.35
CA ILE A 101 -8.52 40.29 42.46
C ILE A 101 -9.15 38.86 42.25
N TRP A 102 -10.32 38.48 42.82
CA TRP A 102 -10.83 37.08 42.99
C TRP A 102 -12.39 36.97 43.11
N PHE A 103 -12.95 35.78 42.79
CA PHE A 103 -14.12 34.96 43.27
C PHE A 103 -15.15 35.46 44.33
N PRO A 104 -16.30 34.77 44.66
CA PRO A 104 -16.79 33.41 44.29
C PRO A 104 -18.30 33.26 43.89
N GLY A 105 -18.79 32.03 43.61
CA GLY A 105 -20.24 31.69 43.64
C GLY A 105 -20.70 30.38 42.93
N LEU A 106 -21.44 29.51 43.63
CA LEU A 106 -22.17 28.28 43.17
C LEU A 106 -23.67 28.43 43.56
N PRO A 107 -24.68 27.59 43.14
CA PRO A 107 -24.58 26.16 42.77
C PRO A 107 -25.48 25.65 41.58
N MET A 108 -25.47 24.31 41.44
CA MET A 108 -26.32 23.37 40.64
C MET A 108 -27.83 23.37 41.08
N PRO A 109 -28.80 22.55 40.56
CA PRO A 109 -28.68 21.23 39.89
C PRO A 109 -29.70 20.82 38.76
N LEU A 110 -29.64 19.53 38.37
CA LEU A 110 -30.71 18.60 37.89
C LEU A 110 -31.05 18.40 36.38
N LEU A 111 -31.29 17.12 36.06
CA LEU A 111 -31.87 16.53 34.84
C LEU A 111 -33.42 16.40 34.97
N PRO A 112 -34.17 16.18 33.87
CA PRO A 112 -34.59 14.80 33.58
C PRO A 112 -34.72 14.42 32.07
N ALA A 113 -34.81 13.12 31.83
CA ALA A 113 -35.39 12.45 30.65
C ALA A 113 -36.48 11.48 31.16
N PRO A 114 -37.20 10.66 30.34
CA PRO A 114 -37.26 10.55 28.87
C PRO A 114 -38.72 10.63 28.34
N LEU A 115 -39.00 10.20 27.09
CA LEU A 115 -40.28 9.53 26.74
C LEU A 115 -40.20 8.74 25.42
N VAL A 116 -41.24 7.94 25.14
CA VAL A 116 -41.33 6.90 24.08
C VAL A 116 -42.71 6.95 23.42
N ASN A 117 -42.81 6.87 22.06
CA ASN A 117 -43.78 5.97 21.38
C ASN A 117 -43.79 5.96 19.82
N ARG A 118 -44.05 4.75 19.30
CA ARG A 118 -44.91 4.35 18.15
C ARG A 118 -45.04 5.22 16.87
N SER A 119 -44.40 4.71 15.82
CA SER A 119 -45.04 4.17 14.57
C SER A 119 -46.34 4.78 14.00
N TYR A 120 -46.33 5.10 12.70
CA TYR A 120 -47.50 4.92 11.81
C TYR A 120 -47.09 4.55 10.36
N ARG A 121 -48.04 4.05 9.55
CA ARG A 121 -47.85 3.62 8.15
C ARG A 121 -48.38 4.65 7.14
N ARG A 122 -47.80 4.67 5.92
CA ARG A 122 -48.42 4.53 4.56
C ARG A 122 -47.97 5.51 3.46
N ASN A 123 -47.78 4.90 2.28
CA ASN A 123 -48.09 5.35 0.92
C ASN A 123 -47.27 6.44 0.20
N HIS A 124 -46.66 6.00 -0.91
CA HIS A 124 -46.59 6.62 -2.24
C HIS A 124 -46.70 8.14 -2.42
N SER A 125 -45.70 8.70 -3.10
CA SER A 125 -45.90 9.33 -4.42
C SER A 125 -44.60 9.31 -5.22
N SER A 126 -44.70 9.06 -6.54
CA SER A 126 -43.57 9.20 -7.47
C SER A 126 -43.63 10.56 -8.14
N PHE A 127 -42.51 11.26 -8.28
CA PHE A 127 -42.41 12.38 -9.22
C PHE A 127 -41.02 12.43 -9.86
N VAL A 128 -41.01 12.67 -11.17
CA VAL A 128 -39.79 12.85 -11.99
C VAL A 128 -39.84 14.24 -12.59
N ILE A 129 -38.80 15.04 -12.38
CA ILE A 129 -38.56 16.30 -13.11
C ILE A 129 -37.09 16.33 -13.54
N LYS A 130 -36.85 16.46 -14.85
CA LYS A 130 -35.55 16.82 -15.42
C LYS A 130 -35.38 18.33 -15.38
N TYR A 131 -34.14 18.84 -15.33
CA TYR A 131 -33.79 20.08 -16.02
C TYR A 131 -32.36 20.04 -16.59
N HIS A 132 -32.16 20.74 -17.71
CA HIS A 132 -30.87 20.89 -18.39
C HIS A 132 -30.14 22.17 -17.92
N GLY A 133 -28.81 22.21 -18.09
CA GLY A 133 -28.01 23.44 -17.96
C GLY A 133 -26.63 23.30 -18.61
N ILE A 134 -26.49 23.74 -19.87
CA ILE A 134 -25.20 23.83 -20.58
C ILE A 134 -24.96 25.30 -20.96
N PRO A 135 -23.81 25.90 -20.62
CA PRO A 135 -23.32 27.12 -21.26
C PRO A 135 -22.50 26.79 -22.51
N ALA A 136 -22.70 27.55 -23.58
CA ALA A 136 -21.84 27.59 -24.79
C ALA A 136 -21.45 29.07 -25.06
N VAL A 137 -20.92 29.39 -26.26
CA VAL A 137 -20.48 30.74 -26.76
C VAL A 137 -19.03 31.10 -26.35
N ARG A 138 -18.11 31.54 -27.24
CA ARG A 138 -18.11 31.61 -28.72
C ARG A 138 -16.68 31.61 -29.34
N SER A 139 -16.62 30.99 -30.51
CA SER A 139 -15.80 31.21 -31.72
C SER A 139 -14.88 32.45 -31.88
N LEU A 140 -13.77 32.23 -32.60
CA LEU A 140 -13.21 33.17 -33.60
C LEU A 140 -12.47 32.42 -34.73
N HIS A 141 -12.21 33.07 -35.88
CA HIS A 141 -11.71 32.47 -37.14
C HIS A 141 -10.48 33.22 -37.68
N ILE A 142 -9.50 32.51 -38.25
CA ILE A 142 -8.55 33.00 -39.28
C ILE A 142 -8.42 31.91 -40.38
N ILE A 143 -8.07 32.29 -41.62
CA ILE A 143 -8.55 31.65 -42.86
C ILE A 143 -7.45 31.42 -43.94
N ARG A 144 -7.65 30.39 -44.80
CA ARG A 144 -6.89 29.99 -46.04
C ARG A 144 -5.50 29.40 -45.76
N ARG A 145 -4.94 28.48 -46.57
CA ARG A 145 -5.34 27.76 -47.82
C ARG A 145 -4.71 26.34 -47.78
N LYS A 146 -4.65 25.44 -48.79
CA LYS A 146 -4.76 25.48 -50.27
C LYS A 146 -5.13 24.07 -50.80
N LEU A 147 -5.58 24.01 -52.07
CA LEU A 147 -5.84 22.84 -52.95
C LEU A 147 -7.27 22.28 -53.02
N GLN A 148 -7.82 22.35 -54.23
CA GLN A 148 -9.03 21.68 -54.72
C GLN A 148 -8.84 21.43 -56.23
N ARG A 149 -8.91 20.17 -56.66
CA ARG A 149 -9.38 19.68 -57.97
C ARG A 149 -9.76 18.21 -57.76
N GLY A 150 -10.88 17.68 -58.24
CA GLY A 150 -12.02 18.35 -58.89
C GLY A 150 -12.63 17.49 -59.99
N SER A 151 -13.75 16.83 -59.69
CA SER A 151 -14.63 16.15 -60.65
C SER A 151 -16.05 16.15 -60.09
N GLN A 152 -17.03 16.41 -60.95
CA GLN A 152 -18.46 16.28 -60.64
C GLN A 152 -18.88 14.82 -60.87
N ASP A 153 -20.04 14.40 -60.33
CA ASP A 153 -21.22 14.22 -61.18
C ASP A 153 -22.52 14.00 -60.37
N ASP A 154 -23.60 14.44 -61.00
CA ASP A 154 -25.03 14.31 -60.68
C ASP A 154 -25.59 12.99 -61.27
N SER A 155 -26.78 12.44 -60.97
CA SER A 155 -27.84 12.75 -59.99
C SER A 155 -28.91 11.62 -59.93
N THR A 156 -29.70 11.60 -58.83
CA THR A 156 -31.16 11.26 -58.71
C THR A 156 -31.83 9.97 -59.27
N SER A 157 -32.91 9.60 -58.54
CA SER A 157 -34.05 8.73 -58.91
C SER A 157 -33.82 7.19 -58.93
N GLY A 158 -34.80 6.34 -58.59
CA GLY A 158 -36.13 6.53 -57.98
C GLY A 158 -36.51 5.24 -57.19
N SER A 159 -37.11 5.29 -56.00
CA SER A 159 -38.53 5.58 -55.67
C SER A 159 -39.41 4.33 -55.55
N LEU A 160 -40.03 4.15 -54.37
CA LEU A 160 -41.23 3.31 -54.08
C LEU A 160 -41.08 1.78 -54.18
N ALA A 161 -41.93 0.94 -53.56
CA ALA A 161 -42.58 0.98 -52.22
C ALA A 161 -43.39 -0.33 -52.01
N GLU A 162 -43.47 -0.82 -50.76
CA GLU A 162 -44.56 -1.69 -50.24
C GLU A 162 -44.75 -3.11 -50.88
N THR A 163 -45.43 -4.11 -50.29
CA THR A 163 -46.06 -4.26 -48.95
C THR A 163 -45.97 -5.70 -48.40
N ARG A 164 -45.93 -5.81 -47.06
CA ARG A 164 -46.45 -6.84 -46.11
C ARG A 164 -46.98 -8.22 -46.61
N GLY A 165 -46.65 -9.29 -45.85
CA GLY A 165 -47.46 -10.53 -45.72
C GLY A 165 -46.62 -11.80 -45.46
N VAL A 166 -46.31 -12.28 -44.24
CA VAL A 166 -47.14 -12.82 -43.12
C VAL A 166 -47.46 -14.33 -43.23
N PHE A 167 -46.70 -15.13 -42.46
CA PHE A 167 -47.00 -16.48 -41.90
C PHE A 167 -47.39 -17.65 -42.85
N HIS A 168 -46.58 -18.73 -42.85
CA HIS A 168 -46.84 -19.91 -41.98
C HIS A 168 -45.70 -20.96 -41.97
N LEU A 169 -45.58 -21.66 -40.83
CA LEU A 169 -44.92 -22.97 -40.66
C LEU A 169 -46.03 -24.06 -40.71
N PRO A 170 -45.74 -25.32 -41.16
CA PRO A 170 -45.05 -26.28 -40.30
C PRO A 170 -44.07 -27.26 -41.01
N SER A 171 -43.49 -28.16 -40.23
CA SER A 171 -42.52 -29.20 -40.61
C SER A 171 -43.18 -30.53 -41.02
N LEU A 172 -42.42 -31.40 -41.73
CA LEU A 172 -42.54 -32.85 -41.67
C LEU A 172 -41.25 -33.55 -42.16
N LEU A 173 -41.05 -34.81 -41.77
CA LEU A 173 -39.86 -35.63 -42.04
C LEU A 173 -40.03 -36.55 -43.26
N CYS A 174 -38.92 -37.05 -43.81
CA CYS A 174 -38.87 -38.33 -44.50
C CYS A 174 -37.53 -39.05 -44.23
N THR A 175 -37.56 -40.38 -44.26
CA THR A 175 -36.48 -41.25 -43.75
C THR A 175 -36.25 -42.47 -44.63
N SER A 176 -34.99 -42.78 -44.96
CA SER A 176 -34.55 -44.10 -45.45
C SER A 176 -33.02 -44.16 -45.62
N SER A 177 -32.30 -45.27 -45.42
CA SER A 177 -32.58 -46.50 -44.64
C SER A 177 -31.36 -47.45 -44.68
N THR A 178 -31.06 -48.14 -43.58
CA THR A 178 -30.33 -49.45 -43.51
C THR A 178 -28.86 -49.52 -44.00
N SER A 179 -27.99 -50.41 -43.50
CA SER A 179 -28.12 -51.49 -42.48
C SER A 179 -26.77 -51.86 -41.84
N ARG A 180 -26.80 -52.40 -40.60
CA ARG A 180 -26.05 -53.58 -40.06
C ARG A 180 -24.52 -53.71 -40.30
N ARG A 181 -23.72 -54.30 -39.40
CA ARG A 181 -23.81 -54.69 -37.96
C ARG A 181 -22.43 -55.30 -37.64
N GLU A 182 -21.85 -55.08 -36.46
CA GLU A 182 -21.29 -56.13 -35.58
C GLU A 182 -20.62 -55.53 -34.33
N TYR A 183 -20.38 -56.40 -33.34
CA TYR A 183 -19.70 -56.13 -32.08
C TYR A 183 -18.48 -57.06 -32.02
N ILE A 184 -17.32 -56.53 -31.64
CA ILE A 184 -16.18 -57.31 -31.12
C ILE A 184 -15.64 -56.52 -29.93
N GLU A 185 -15.44 -57.20 -28.80
CA GLU A 185 -14.64 -56.74 -27.68
C GLU A 185 -13.21 -57.28 -27.87
N GLU A 186 -12.16 -56.49 -27.61
CA GLU A 186 -11.00 -56.87 -26.77
C GLU A 186 -9.84 -55.83 -26.82
N GLU A 187 -8.96 -55.96 -25.82
CA GLU A 187 -7.60 -55.41 -25.62
C GLU A 187 -7.35 -53.88 -25.57
N GLU A 188 -6.79 -53.46 -24.43
CA GLU A 188 -5.97 -52.24 -24.29
C GLU A 188 -4.59 -52.47 -24.92
N LEU A 189 -4.02 -51.47 -25.62
CA LEU A 189 -2.57 -51.20 -25.56
C LEU A 189 -2.20 -49.79 -26.07
N ASP A 190 -1.19 -49.22 -25.41
CA ASP A 190 -0.65 -47.86 -25.58
C ASP A 190 -0.12 -47.53 -26.99
N THR A 191 -0.57 -46.41 -27.56
CA THR A 191 0.32 -45.49 -28.30
C THR A 191 -0.01 -44.03 -27.99
N GLY A 192 0.86 -43.37 -27.22
CA GLY A 192 0.74 -42.00 -26.72
C GLY A 192 0.15 -40.90 -27.63
N GLU A 193 -0.78 -40.14 -27.04
CA GLU A 193 -1.43 -38.97 -27.66
C GLU A 193 -0.56 -37.71 -27.56
N LYS A 194 -0.60 -36.87 -28.61
CA LYS A 194 0.23 -35.65 -28.71
C LYS A 194 -0.38 -34.51 -27.91
N ILE A 195 0.38 -33.99 -26.94
CA ILE A 195 0.08 -32.69 -26.31
C ILE A 195 0.19 -31.59 -27.38
N THR A 196 -0.96 -31.05 -27.81
CA THR A 196 -1.01 -29.87 -28.67
C THR A 196 -0.68 -28.63 -27.86
N HIS A 197 0.53 -28.09 -28.05
CA HIS A 197 0.89 -26.77 -27.53
C HIS A 197 0.13 -25.67 -28.29
N ASP A 198 -1.09 -25.37 -27.85
CA ASP A 198 -1.84 -24.18 -28.27
C ASP A 198 -1.23 -22.91 -27.66
N GLY A 199 -0.02 -22.60 -28.11
CA GLY A 199 0.65 -21.34 -27.84
C GLY A 199 -0.07 -20.20 -28.53
N PHE A 200 -0.98 -19.53 -27.82
CA PHE A 200 -1.65 -18.32 -28.29
C PHE A 200 -0.62 -17.19 -28.55
N PHE A 201 -0.14 -17.11 -29.79
CA PHE A 201 0.59 -15.96 -30.31
C PHE A 201 -0.37 -14.76 -30.41
N LEU A 202 -0.55 -14.06 -29.28
CA LEU A 202 -1.24 -12.77 -29.25
C LEU A 202 -0.53 -11.78 -30.18
N SER A 203 -1.31 -11.09 -31.01
CA SER A 203 -0.77 -10.11 -31.95
C SER A 203 -0.30 -8.86 -31.19
N PRO A 204 0.79 -8.19 -31.62
CA PRO A 204 1.16 -6.88 -31.09
C PRO A 204 0.03 -5.84 -31.19
N MET A 205 -0.96 -6.03 -32.08
CA MET A 205 -2.14 -5.16 -32.21
C MET A 205 -3.23 -5.39 -31.14
N ASP A 206 -3.20 -6.51 -30.41
CA ASP A 206 -4.19 -6.82 -29.37
C ASP A 206 -3.97 -6.01 -28.06
N PHE A 207 -2.86 -5.27 -28.00
CA PHE A 207 -2.51 -4.43 -26.86
C PHE A 207 -2.93 -2.98 -27.12
N ARG A 208 -3.82 -2.45 -26.27
CA ARG A 208 -3.92 -1.00 -26.10
C ARG A 208 -2.56 -0.50 -25.57
N PRO A 209 -2.04 0.64 -26.06
CA PRO A 209 -0.83 1.23 -25.50
C PRO A 209 -0.95 1.43 -23.98
N LEU A 210 0.12 1.12 -23.23
CA LEU A 210 0.17 1.38 -21.79
C LEU A 210 -0.01 2.87 -21.53
N SER A 211 -1.12 3.22 -20.85
CA SER A 211 -1.50 4.61 -20.61
C SER A 211 -0.70 5.20 -19.44
N PHE A 212 0.54 5.58 -19.71
CA PHE A 212 1.38 6.29 -18.74
C PHE A 212 0.88 7.71 -18.49
N LEU A 213 0.73 8.04 -17.21
CA LEU A 213 0.47 9.39 -16.71
C LEU A 213 1.80 10.08 -16.37
N GLN A 214 1.79 11.41 -16.43
CA GLN A 214 2.91 12.22 -15.94
C GLN A 214 3.06 12.05 -14.41
N SER A 215 4.29 12.18 -13.91
CA SER A 215 4.60 12.13 -12.48
C SER A 215 3.76 13.13 -11.68
N THR A 216 3.00 12.62 -10.70
CA THR A 216 2.21 13.42 -9.77
C THR A 216 2.97 13.60 -8.46
N ASN A 217 2.69 14.69 -7.73
CA ASN A 217 3.21 14.86 -6.36
C ASN A 217 2.78 13.72 -5.43
N THR A 218 1.64 13.07 -5.66
CA THR A 218 1.24 11.91 -4.85
C THR A 218 2.12 10.69 -5.10
N SER A 219 2.56 10.46 -6.34
CA SER A 219 3.43 9.32 -6.69
C SER A 219 4.84 9.43 -6.09
N SER A 220 5.34 10.65 -5.86
CA SER A 220 6.67 10.92 -5.28
C SER A 220 6.72 11.02 -3.76
N LEU A 221 5.58 10.81 -3.08
CA LEU A 221 5.41 11.00 -1.64
C LEU A 221 4.92 9.71 -0.95
N ASP A 222 5.28 9.51 0.30
CA ASP A 222 4.71 8.46 1.17
C ASP A 222 4.30 9.04 2.54
N PHE A 223 3.65 8.22 3.38
CA PHE A 223 3.18 8.63 4.71
C PHE A 223 4.32 9.03 5.65
N GLY A 224 5.53 8.51 5.44
CA GLY A 224 6.74 8.95 6.14
C GLY A 224 7.07 10.41 5.93
N ARG A 225 6.76 10.98 4.74
CA ARG A 225 7.09 12.37 4.33
C ARG A 225 8.57 12.73 4.52
N ILE A 226 9.46 11.73 4.45
CA ILE A 226 10.92 11.84 4.63
C ILE A 226 11.67 11.67 3.30
N LYS A 227 11.10 10.94 2.34
CA LYS A 227 11.66 10.72 0.99
C LYS A 227 10.73 11.26 -0.08
N PHE A 228 11.33 11.86 -1.11
CA PHE A 228 10.68 12.67 -2.13
C PHE A 228 11.23 12.30 -3.51
N ASN A 229 11.07 11.04 -3.92
CA ASN A 229 11.65 10.49 -5.15
C ASN A 229 10.64 10.56 -6.30
N SER A 230 10.79 11.52 -7.21
CA SER A 230 9.92 11.64 -8.38
C SER A 230 10.16 10.53 -9.40
N PRO A 231 9.12 9.81 -9.87
CA PRO A 231 9.23 8.92 -11.01
C PRO A 231 9.31 9.68 -12.34
N ALA A 232 9.75 8.98 -13.39
CA ALA A 232 9.64 9.46 -14.76
C ALA A 232 8.20 9.34 -15.30
N ALA A 233 7.46 8.29 -14.89
CA ALA A 233 6.08 8.03 -15.30
C ALA A 233 5.28 7.25 -14.23
N VAL A 234 3.95 7.31 -14.33
CA VAL A 234 3.03 6.56 -13.47
C VAL A 234 2.11 5.68 -14.33
N LEU A 235 1.92 4.42 -13.95
CA LEU A 235 0.94 3.52 -14.56
C LEU A 235 -0.23 3.29 -13.59
N ARG A 236 -1.46 3.47 -14.08
CA ARG A 236 -2.70 3.09 -13.38
C ARG A 236 -3.35 1.86 -14.05
N PRO A 237 -2.81 0.65 -13.82
CA PRO A 237 -3.16 -0.55 -14.60
C PRO A 237 -4.62 -0.95 -14.42
N GLN A 238 -5.33 -1.14 -15.53
CA GLN A 238 -6.71 -1.62 -15.53
C GLN A 238 -6.81 -3.16 -15.45
N SER A 239 -5.68 -3.86 -15.56
CA SER A 239 -5.60 -5.32 -15.39
C SER A 239 -4.20 -5.81 -15.01
N PRO A 240 -4.05 -7.01 -14.42
CA PRO A 240 -2.75 -7.67 -14.24
C PRO A 240 -1.96 -7.84 -15.54
N LYS A 241 -2.64 -7.97 -16.69
CA LYS A 241 -2.02 -8.09 -18.02
C LYS A 241 -1.22 -6.83 -18.42
N GLU A 242 -1.61 -5.63 -17.96
CA GLU A 242 -0.86 -4.40 -18.22
C GLU A 242 0.43 -4.33 -17.40
N ILE A 243 0.40 -4.81 -16.15
CA ILE A 243 1.59 -4.97 -15.30
C ILE A 243 2.54 -6.02 -15.91
N SER A 244 1.97 -7.14 -16.37
CA SER A 244 2.69 -8.22 -17.05
C SER A 244 3.37 -7.74 -18.34
N LEU A 245 2.68 -6.96 -19.17
CA LEU A 245 3.25 -6.37 -20.39
C LEU A 245 4.42 -5.43 -20.09
N LEU A 246 4.27 -4.54 -19.10
CA LEU A 246 5.33 -3.62 -18.70
C LEU A 246 6.57 -4.37 -18.19
N LEU A 247 6.39 -5.30 -17.26
CA LEU A 247 7.52 -6.04 -16.68
C LEU A 247 8.17 -6.97 -17.71
N SER A 248 7.40 -7.57 -18.63
CA SER A 248 7.93 -8.33 -19.78
C SER A 248 8.85 -7.48 -20.66
N PHE A 249 8.38 -6.29 -21.06
CA PHE A 249 9.15 -5.35 -21.90
C PHE A 249 10.45 -4.91 -21.21
N LEU A 250 10.37 -4.54 -19.93
CA LEU A 250 11.54 -4.13 -19.14
C LEU A 250 12.53 -5.29 -18.94
N SER A 251 12.06 -6.53 -18.74
CA SER A 251 12.95 -7.68 -18.52
C SER A 251 13.66 -8.15 -19.80
N ALA A 252 12.98 -8.03 -20.94
CA ALA A 252 13.57 -8.29 -22.25
C ALA A 252 14.68 -7.28 -22.61
N SER A 253 14.49 -5.99 -22.28
CA SER A 253 15.48 -4.95 -22.59
C SER A 253 16.80 -5.14 -21.83
N SER A 254 17.88 -5.37 -22.56
CA SER A 254 19.23 -5.50 -21.98
C SER A 254 19.92 -4.16 -21.67
N TYR A 255 19.32 -3.04 -22.07
CA TYR A 255 19.85 -1.69 -21.84
C TYR A 255 19.01 -0.88 -20.84
N SER A 256 17.82 -1.34 -20.49
CA SER A 256 16.98 -0.69 -19.49
C SER A 256 17.65 -0.69 -18.10
N LYS A 257 17.64 0.48 -17.47
CA LYS A 257 17.89 0.67 -16.03
C LYS A 257 16.62 1.15 -15.31
N VAL A 258 15.47 1.11 -15.99
CA VAL A 258 14.19 1.62 -15.46
C VAL A 258 13.70 0.66 -14.39
N THR A 259 13.53 1.20 -13.18
CA THR A 259 13.01 0.48 -12.02
C THR A 259 11.51 0.70 -11.87
N VAL A 260 10.85 -0.21 -11.16
CA VAL A 260 9.41 -0.22 -10.93
C VAL A 260 9.14 -0.35 -9.42
N ALA A 261 8.27 0.51 -8.91
CA ALA A 261 7.71 0.41 -7.57
C ALA A 261 6.20 0.18 -7.62
N ALA A 262 5.71 -0.89 -6.99
CA ALA A 262 4.28 -1.07 -6.76
C ALA A 262 3.84 -0.18 -5.59
N ARG A 263 2.87 0.68 -5.84
CA ARG A 263 2.27 1.58 -4.86
C ARG A 263 0.86 1.08 -4.52
N GLY A 264 0.70 0.65 -3.27
CA GLY A 264 -0.62 0.46 -2.64
C GLY A 264 -1.13 1.77 -2.05
N ALA A 265 -1.62 1.75 -0.81
CA ALA A 265 -2.11 2.94 -0.09
C ALA A 265 -1.04 4.03 0.23
N GLY A 266 0.18 3.93 -0.31
CA GLY A 266 1.26 4.92 -0.11
C GLY A 266 1.84 4.99 1.30
N HIS A 267 1.50 4.06 2.19
CA HIS A 267 1.79 4.12 3.63
C HIS A 267 3.23 3.74 4.04
N SER A 268 4.17 3.81 3.10
CA SER A 268 5.60 3.62 3.33
C SER A 268 6.20 4.78 4.16
N ILE A 269 7.37 4.54 4.75
CA ILE A 269 8.02 5.51 5.66
C ILE A 269 9.33 6.09 5.10
N ASN A 270 10.05 5.30 4.30
CA ASN A 270 11.41 5.61 3.83
C ASN A 270 11.57 5.46 2.31
N GLY A 271 10.53 5.75 1.54
CA GLY A 271 10.55 5.70 0.07
C GLY A 271 10.34 4.31 -0.54
N GLN A 272 9.94 3.30 0.27
CA GLN A 272 9.83 1.91 -0.17
C GLN A 272 8.86 1.68 -1.37
N ALA A 273 7.88 2.57 -1.54
CA ALA A 273 6.89 2.54 -2.63
C ALA A 273 7.07 3.70 -3.65
N GLN A 274 8.29 4.23 -3.77
CA GLN A 274 8.69 5.27 -4.73
C GLN A 274 9.78 4.71 -5.67
N ALA A 275 9.88 5.26 -6.90
CA ALA A 275 10.92 4.90 -7.86
C ALA A 275 11.53 6.18 -8.46
N LEU A 276 12.78 6.53 -8.08
CA LEU A 276 13.45 7.73 -8.57
C LEU A 276 13.80 7.57 -10.07
N ASP A 277 13.32 8.49 -10.91
CA ASP A 277 13.43 8.45 -12.38
C ASP A 277 12.88 7.14 -13.02
N GLY A 278 12.13 6.33 -12.25
CA GLY A 278 11.56 5.06 -12.66
C GLY A 278 10.06 5.13 -12.93
N ILE A 279 9.35 4.02 -12.75
CA ILE A 279 7.90 3.92 -12.92
C ILE A 279 7.22 3.55 -11.60
N VAL A 280 6.19 4.29 -11.21
CA VAL A 280 5.29 3.91 -10.12
C VAL A 280 4.05 3.25 -10.70
N ILE A 281 3.68 2.06 -10.21
CA ILE A 281 2.44 1.36 -10.56
C ILE A 281 1.46 1.56 -9.41
N GLU A 282 0.41 2.37 -9.61
CA GLU A 282 -0.60 2.64 -8.59
C GLU A 282 -1.67 1.54 -8.61
N THR A 283 -1.51 0.57 -7.71
CA THR A 283 -2.29 -0.69 -7.69
C THR A 283 -3.75 -0.49 -7.26
N ASP A 284 -4.09 0.64 -6.66
CA ASP A 284 -5.47 1.05 -6.33
C ASP A 284 -6.38 1.19 -7.57
N SER A 285 -5.77 1.31 -8.76
CA SER A 285 -6.49 1.36 -10.04
C SER A 285 -6.86 0.00 -10.64
N LEU A 286 -6.37 -1.11 -10.08
CA LEU A 286 -6.83 -2.45 -10.43
C LEU A 286 -8.30 -2.62 -10.00
N PRO A 287 -9.13 -3.37 -10.75
CA PRO A 287 -10.52 -3.63 -10.35
C PRO A 287 -10.63 -4.17 -8.92
N SER A 288 -11.41 -3.48 -8.07
CA SER A 288 -11.57 -3.76 -6.64
C SER A 288 -12.48 -4.97 -6.35
N ASN A 289 -12.45 -5.97 -7.23
CA ASN A 289 -13.28 -7.16 -7.12
C ASN A 289 -12.93 -7.95 -5.85
N ILE A 290 -13.85 -7.92 -4.88
CA ILE A 290 -13.87 -8.80 -3.72
C ILE A 290 -14.98 -9.83 -3.95
N SER A 291 -14.68 -11.11 -3.82
CA SER A 291 -15.68 -12.17 -3.82
C SER A 291 -15.55 -13.02 -2.55
N ILE A 292 -16.65 -13.17 -1.82
CA ILE A 292 -16.72 -13.89 -0.55
C ILE A 292 -17.25 -15.29 -0.81
N HIS A 293 -16.44 -16.30 -0.48
CA HIS A 293 -16.75 -17.72 -0.66
C HIS A 293 -17.02 -18.30 0.73
N LYS A 294 -18.26 -18.70 0.98
CA LYS A 294 -18.61 -19.38 2.24
C LYS A 294 -18.08 -20.81 2.23
N GLY A 295 -17.44 -21.18 3.33
CA GLY A 295 -16.96 -22.53 3.56
C GLY A 295 -18.07 -23.56 3.71
N THR A 296 -17.66 -24.82 3.73
CA THR A 296 -18.51 -25.98 4.08
C THR A 296 -17.96 -26.62 5.37
N GLU A 297 -18.54 -27.73 5.80
CA GLU A 297 -17.97 -28.54 6.89
C GLU A 297 -16.52 -29.00 6.61
N PHE A 298 -16.15 -29.13 5.33
CA PHE A 298 -14.84 -29.65 4.88
C PHE A 298 -13.93 -28.59 4.22
N SER A 299 -14.37 -27.33 4.13
CA SER A 299 -13.60 -26.26 3.48
C SER A 299 -13.79 -24.92 4.20
N PRO A 300 -12.72 -24.15 4.46
CA PRO A 300 -12.85 -22.88 5.16
C PRO A 300 -13.48 -21.79 4.27
N SER A 301 -14.13 -20.81 4.90
CA SER A 301 -14.52 -19.57 4.23
C SER A 301 -13.30 -18.77 3.80
N TYR A 302 -13.35 -18.15 2.62
CA TYR A 302 -12.27 -17.29 2.13
C TYR A 302 -12.80 -16.11 1.29
N ALA A 303 -11.97 -15.09 1.11
CA ALA A 303 -12.21 -14.02 0.16
C ALA A 303 -11.14 -14.04 -0.93
N ASP A 304 -11.55 -13.95 -2.19
CA ASP A 304 -10.65 -13.57 -3.29
C ASP A 304 -10.74 -12.07 -3.50
N VAL A 305 -9.61 -11.38 -3.34
CA VAL A 305 -9.52 -9.90 -3.28
C VAL A 305 -8.35 -9.37 -4.09
N SER A 306 -8.54 -8.24 -4.77
CA SER A 306 -7.49 -7.51 -5.49
C SER A 306 -6.33 -7.09 -4.56
N GLY A 307 -5.09 -7.22 -5.05
CA GLY A 307 -3.89 -6.80 -4.30
C GLY A 307 -3.83 -5.29 -4.01
N GLY A 308 -4.56 -4.48 -4.80
CA GLY A 308 -4.67 -3.03 -4.59
C GLY A 308 -5.76 -2.60 -3.61
N ALA A 309 -6.77 -3.45 -3.37
CA ALA A 309 -7.89 -3.15 -2.46
C ALA A 309 -7.42 -2.99 -1.01
N LEU A 310 -8.22 -2.29 -0.20
CA LEU A 310 -7.91 -1.99 1.20
C LEU A 310 -8.54 -3.01 2.17
N TRP A 311 -7.91 -3.22 3.33
CA TRP A 311 -8.47 -4.09 4.38
C TRP A 311 -9.85 -3.65 4.90
N ILE A 312 -10.13 -2.34 4.88
CA ILE A 312 -11.47 -1.82 5.21
C ILE A 312 -12.55 -2.27 4.21
N GLU A 313 -12.24 -2.32 2.92
CA GLU A 313 -13.19 -2.76 1.86
C GLU A 313 -13.50 -4.25 2.02
N LEU A 314 -12.47 -5.06 2.33
CA LEU A 314 -12.63 -6.48 2.64
C LEU A 314 -13.42 -6.73 3.94
N LEU A 315 -13.26 -5.88 4.96
CA LEU A 315 -14.08 -5.93 6.18
C LEU A 315 -15.55 -5.61 5.87
N GLU A 316 -15.81 -4.51 5.14
CA GLU A 316 -17.16 -4.09 4.79
C GLU A 316 -17.88 -5.11 3.90
N GLU A 317 -17.18 -5.74 2.95
CA GLU A 317 -17.77 -6.81 2.13
C GLU A 317 -18.00 -8.09 2.95
N GLY A 318 -17.01 -8.56 3.71
CA GLY A 318 -17.12 -9.78 4.53
C GLY A 318 -18.28 -9.72 5.53
N LEU A 319 -18.47 -8.57 6.18
CA LEU A 319 -19.53 -8.38 7.19
C LEU A 319 -20.94 -8.54 6.61
N LYS A 320 -21.17 -8.28 5.32
CA LYS A 320 -22.46 -8.55 4.64
C LYS A 320 -22.82 -10.03 4.63
N PHE A 321 -21.82 -10.90 4.69
CA PHE A 321 -21.96 -12.35 4.76
C PHE A 321 -21.87 -12.91 6.19
N GLY A 322 -21.59 -12.06 7.20
CA GLY A 322 -21.31 -12.47 8.57
C GLY A 322 -19.89 -13.03 8.78
N LEU A 323 -18.96 -12.71 7.87
CA LEU A 323 -17.58 -13.20 7.87
C LEU A 323 -16.56 -12.07 8.00
N ALA A 324 -15.33 -12.39 8.41
CA ALA A 324 -14.23 -11.43 8.47
C ALA A 324 -12.87 -12.13 8.39
N PRO A 325 -11.81 -11.46 7.90
CA PRO A 325 -10.43 -11.87 8.15
C PRO A 325 -10.15 -12.05 9.65
N ARG A 326 -9.23 -12.96 10.00
CA ARG A 326 -8.90 -13.27 11.40
C ARG A 326 -7.63 -12.58 11.94
N SER A 327 -6.75 -12.09 11.06
CA SER A 327 -5.58 -11.27 11.42
C SER A 327 -5.64 -9.91 10.73
N TRP A 328 -5.22 -8.86 11.43
CA TRP A 328 -5.40 -7.48 11.01
C TRP A 328 -4.12 -6.64 11.09
N THR A 329 -4.25 -5.39 10.64
CA THR A 329 -3.39 -4.25 11.00
C THR A 329 -4.26 -3.23 11.72
N ASP A 330 -3.70 -2.45 12.63
CA ASP A 330 -4.48 -1.50 13.47
C ASP A 330 -5.11 -0.37 12.67
N TYR A 331 -4.52 -0.07 11.51
CA TYR A 331 -5.05 0.82 10.50
C TYR A 331 -5.49 0.02 9.27
N LEU A 332 -6.74 0.20 8.84
CA LEU A 332 -7.39 -0.62 7.81
C LEU A 332 -7.31 -0.02 6.38
N TYR A 333 -6.91 1.24 6.24
CA TYR A 333 -6.73 1.88 4.93
C TYR A 333 -5.35 1.56 4.35
N LEU A 334 -4.96 0.29 4.45
CA LEU A 334 -3.75 -0.30 3.89
C LEU A 334 -4.15 -1.32 2.82
N SER A 335 -3.42 -1.33 1.71
CA SER A 335 -3.65 -2.26 0.60
C SER A 335 -3.23 -3.68 0.93
N ILE A 336 -4.01 -4.70 0.53
CA ILE A 336 -3.72 -6.13 0.73
C ILE A 336 -2.27 -6.46 0.35
N GLY A 337 -1.88 -6.24 -0.92
CA GLY A 337 -0.55 -6.60 -1.43
C GLY A 337 0.60 -5.88 -0.71
N GLY A 338 0.39 -4.63 -0.28
CA GLY A 338 1.36 -3.87 0.50
C GLY A 338 1.60 -4.44 1.90
N THR A 339 0.54 -4.85 2.60
CA THR A 339 0.67 -5.50 3.92
C THR A 339 1.27 -6.90 3.82
N LEU A 340 0.82 -7.72 2.85
CA LEU A 340 1.36 -9.06 2.61
C LEU A 340 2.83 -9.04 2.16
N SER A 341 3.29 -7.95 1.53
CA SER A 341 4.71 -7.75 1.22
C SER A 341 5.59 -7.51 2.46
N ASN A 342 5.02 -7.26 3.64
CA ASN A 342 5.76 -6.97 4.88
C ASN A 342 5.51 -8.00 6.00
N GLY A 343 4.24 -8.33 6.24
CA GLY A 343 3.80 -9.25 7.30
C GLY A 343 2.34 -9.00 7.67
N GLY A 344 2.03 -7.77 8.09
CA GLY A 344 0.70 -7.36 8.55
C GLY A 344 0.44 -7.88 9.97
N ILE A 345 0.60 -7.00 10.96
CA ILE A 345 0.53 -7.33 12.39
C ILE A 345 -0.40 -6.35 13.12
N SER A 346 -1.06 -6.89 14.14
CA SER A 346 -1.92 -6.27 15.14
C SER A 346 -2.10 -7.29 16.28
N GLY A 347 -2.72 -6.95 17.40
CA GLY A 347 -2.86 -7.80 18.58
C GLY A 347 -3.54 -9.16 18.41
N GLN A 348 -4.07 -9.56 17.24
CA GLN A 348 -4.49 -10.96 16.99
C GLN A 348 -3.34 -11.88 16.54
N THR A 349 -2.15 -11.31 16.28
CA THR A 349 -0.97 -12.02 15.73
C THR A 349 -0.52 -13.19 16.61
N PHE A 350 -0.65 -13.09 17.94
CA PHE A 350 -0.32 -14.20 18.86
C PHE A 350 -1.22 -15.44 18.68
N LYS A 351 -2.45 -15.23 18.19
CA LYS A 351 -3.50 -16.26 18.08
C LYS A 351 -3.54 -16.89 16.69
N TYR A 352 -3.47 -16.06 15.65
CA TYR A 352 -3.65 -16.48 14.25
C TYR A 352 -2.42 -16.28 13.36
N GLY A 353 -1.33 -15.75 13.91
CA GLY A 353 -0.19 -15.29 13.11
C GLY A 353 -0.47 -13.99 12.37
N PRO A 354 0.55 -13.42 11.71
CA PRO A 354 0.40 -12.22 10.89
C PRO A 354 -0.50 -12.48 9.66
N GLN A 355 -0.88 -11.43 8.94
CA GLN A 355 -1.71 -11.54 7.73
C GLN A 355 -1.08 -12.48 6.68
N ILE A 356 0.26 -12.51 6.57
CA ILE A 356 0.97 -13.47 5.70
C ILE A 356 0.79 -14.96 6.08
N SER A 357 0.48 -15.29 7.34
CA SER A 357 0.14 -16.66 7.78
C SER A 357 -1.31 -17.04 7.48
N ASN A 358 -2.09 -16.14 6.85
CA ASN A 358 -3.54 -16.26 6.67
C ASN A 358 -3.97 -16.15 5.19
N VAL A 359 -3.04 -16.44 4.28
CA VAL A 359 -3.24 -16.48 2.83
C VAL A 359 -3.26 -17.94 2.35
N LEU A 360 -4.18 -18.28 1.45
CA LEU A 360 -4.30 -19.63 0.87
C LEU A 360 -3.69 -19.72 -0.54
N GLN A 361 -3.73 -18.62 -1.30
CA GLN A 361 -3.28 -18.53 -2.69
C GLN A 361 -3.00 -17.05 -3.04
N LEU A 362 -2.12 -16.80 -3.99
CA LEU A 362 -1.83 -15.48 -4.56
C LEU A 362 -1.79 -15.56 -6.09
N ASP A 363 -2.17 -14.48 -6.77
CA ASP A 363 -1.75 -14.24 -8.16
C ASP A 363 -0.69 -13.13 -8.15
N VAL A 364 0.43 -13.39 -8.83
CA VAL A 364 1.62 -12.55 -8.82
C VAL A 364 2.10 -12.29 -10.24
N VAL A 365 2.49 -11.06 -10.53
CA VAL A 365 3.28 -10.73 -11.72
C VAL A 365 4.76 -10.65 -11.34
N THR A 366 5.61 -11.53 -11.87
CA THR A 366 7.05 -11.58 -11.54
C THR A 366 7.82 -10.39 -12.14
N GLY A 367 9.07 -10.17 -11.72
CA GLY A 367 10.00 -9.21 -12.37
C GLY A 367 10.41 -9.59 -13.81
N LYS A 368 10.01 -10.78 -14.29
CA LYS A 368 10.09 -11.15 -15.71
C LYS A 368 8.83 -10.78 -16.49
N GLY A 369 7.74 -10.45 -15.81
CA GLY A 369 6.41 -10.24 -16.39
C GLY A 369 5.50 -11.47 -16.38
N ASP A 370 5.95 -12.62 -15.91
CA ASP A 370 5.13 -13.84 -15.83
C ASP A 370 3.95 -13.63 -14.89
N GLN A 371 2.72 -13.96 -15.32
CA GLN A 371 1.55 -14.05 -14.46
C GLN A 371 1.48 -15.48 -13.88
N VAL A 372 1.61 -15.60 -12.56
CA VAL A 372 1.72 -16.88 -11.86
C VAL A 372 0.75 -16.92 -10.68
N THR A 373 -0.15 -17.89 -10.68
CA THR A 373 -0.90 -18.30 -9.49
C THR A 373 -0.02 -19.22 -8.63
N CYS A 374 0.01 -18.98 -7.32
CA CYS A 374 0.84 -19.74 -6.39
C CYS A 374 0.18 -19.94 -5.02
N SER A 375 0.54 -21.02 -4.34
CA SER A 375 -0.02 -21.49 -3.07
C SER A 375 1.04 -22.34 -2.32
N PRO A 376 0.77 -22.85 -1.10
CA PRO A 376 1.66 -23.80 -0.44
C PRO A 376 1.99 -25.07 -1.25
N THR A 377 1.12 -25.46 -2.20
CA THR A 377 1.25 -26.71 -3.00
C THR A 377 1.50 -26.48 -4.49
N GLU A 378 1.51 -25.23 -4.96
CA GLU A 378 1.66 -24.86 -6.38
C GLU A 378 2.56 -23.62 -6.48
N ASN A 379 3.64 -23.68 -7.27
CA ASN A 379 4.60 -22.57 -7.40
C ASN A 379 5.09 -22.03 -6.03
N SER A 380 5.26 -22.94 -5.05
CA SER A 380 5.32 -22.60 -3.62
C SER A 380 6.51 -21.73 -3.22
N GLU A 381 7.65 -21.83 -3.90
CA GLU A 381 8.77 -20.90 -3.70
C GLU A 381 8.39 -19.44 -4.04
N LEU A 382 7.56 -19.19 -5.05
CA LEU A 382 7.07 -17.84 -5.34
C LEU A 382 6.09 -17.36 -4.26
N PHE A 383 5.16 -18.23 -3.86
CA PHE A 383 4.18 -17.95 -2.80
C PHE A 383 4.88 -17.54 -1.50
N TYR A 384 5.84 -18.32 -1.05
CA TYR A 384 6.62 -18.00 0.15
C TYR A 384 7.62 -16.86 -0.07
N ALA A 385 8.13 -16.63 -1.29
CA ALA A 385 8.99 -15.49 -1.58
C ALA A 385 8.27 -14.15 -1.37
N VAL A 386 7.08 -13.96 -1.95
CA VAL A 386 6.38 -12.65 -1.89
C VAL A 386 5.79 -12.33 -0.51
N LEU A 387 5.46 -13.33 0.30
CA LEU A 387 4.96 -13.15 1.67
C LEU A 387 6.08 -12.64 2.59
N GLY A 388 5.98 -11.38 3.01
CA GLY A 388 7.10 -10.64 3.63
C GLY A 388 8.24 -10.31 2.66
N GLY A 389 8.00 -10.42 1.35
CA GLY A 389 9.02 -10.34 0.29
C GLY A 389 9.44 -8.94 -0.12
N LEU A 390 8.96 -7.89 0.57
CA LEU A 390 9.28 -6.48 0.34
C LEU A 390 9.16 -6.08 -1.16
N GLY A 391 8.14 -6.61 -1.85
CA GLY A 391 7.90 -6.37 -3.29
C GLY A 391 9.02 -6.83 -4.24
N GLN A 392 10.01 -7.61 -3.77
CA GLN A 392 11.24 -7.88 -4.54
C GLN A 392 11.08 -8.90 -5.66
N PHE A 393 10.11 -9.80 -5.56
CA PHE A 393 9.99 -10.98 -6.43
C PHE A 393 8.85 -10.87 -7.44
N GLY A 394 7.87 -10.01 -7.15
CA GLY A 394 6.71 -9.78 -7.99
C GLY A 394 5.70 -8.86 -7.33
N ILE A 395 4.70 -8.45 -8.10
CA ILE A 395 3.58 -7.63 -7.67
C ILE A 395 2.38 -8.54 -7.42
N ILE A 396 1.88 -8.59 -6.19
CA ILE A 396 0.66 -9.33 -5.83
C ILE A 396 -0.54 -8.60 -6.44
N THR A 397 -1.27 -9.27 -7.33
CA THR A 397 -2.46 -8.70 -8.01
C THR A 397 -3.77 -9.27 -7.49
N ARG A 398 -3.78 -10.48 -6.92
CA ARG A 398 -4.89 -11.04 -6.14
C ARG A 398 -4.34 -11.81 -4.94
N ALA A 399 -5.07 -11.81 -3.83
CA ALA A 399 -4.86 -12.75 -2.73
C ALA A 399 -6.16 -13.50 -2.40
N ARG A 400 -6.02 -14.76 -1.98
CA ARG A 400 -7.07 -15.55 -1.33
C ARG A 400 -6.86 -15.52 0.18
N ILE A 401 -7.65 -14.72 0.89
CA ILE A 401 -7.54 -14.49 2.33
C ILE A 401 -8.48 -15.41 3.09
N LEU A 402 -7.99 -16.05 4.15
CA LEU A 402 -8.77 -16.91 5.04
C LEU A 402 -9.72 -16.10 5.93
N LEU A 403 -11.00 -16.49 5.97
CA LEU A 403 -12.04 -15.85 6.77
C LEU A 403 -12.47 -16.74 7.95
N GLN A 404 -13.02 -16.09 8.98
CA GLN A 404 -13.74 -16.68 10.11
C GLN A 404 -15.14 -16.04 10.21
N ASP A 405 -16.00 -16.57 11.07
CA ASP A 405 -17.23 -15.88 11.48
C ASP A 405 -16.88 -14.51 12.12
N ALA A 406 -17.66 -13.48 11.81
CA ALA A 406 -17.50 -12.16 12.41
C ALA A 406 -18.26 -12.07 13.74
N PRO A 407 -17.61 -11.72 14.87
CA PRO A 407 -18.31 -11.42 16.12
C PRO A 407 -19.13 -10.14 15.99
N HIS A 408 -20.23 -10.03 16.74
CA HIS A 408 -21.12 -8.87 16.69
C HIS A 408 -20.64 -7.72 17.58
N LYS A 409 -20.01 -8.05 18.71
CA LYS A 409 -19.52 -7.08 19.70
C LYS A 409 -18.13 -7.44 20.19
N VAL A 410 -17.44 -6.44 20.72
CA VAL A 410 -16.12 -6.60 21.35
C VAL A 410 -16.18 -6.02 22.77
N LYS A 411 -15.78 -6.81 23.76
CA LYS A 411 -15.49 -6.35 25.13
C LYS A 411 -14.03 -5.92 25.14
N TRP A 412 -13.79 -4.61 25.06
CA TRP A 412 -12.47 -4.00 24.92
C TRP A 412 -12.03 -3.43 26.27
N VAL A 413 -10.80 -3.73 26.68
CA VAL A 413 -10.28 -3.47 28.03
C VAL A 413 -8.90 -2.80 27.93
N ARG A 414 -8.67 -1.83 28.82
CA ARG A 414 -7.34 -1.27 29.11
C ARG A 414 -7.01 -1.44 30.60
N ALA A 415 -5.83 -1.96 30.89
CA ALA A 415 -5.29 -2.16 32.24
C ALA A 415 -3.95 -1.40 32.34
N PHE A 416 -3.76 -0.61 33.40
CA PHE A 416 -2.61 0.30 33.54
C PHE A 416 -1.69 -0.11 34.69
N TYR A 417 -0.39 0.05 34.47
CA TYR A 417 0.71 -0.43 35.30
C TYR A 417 1.80 0.63 35.44
N ASP A 418 2.47 0.66 36.59
CA ASP A 418 3.66 1.46 36.88
C ASP A 418 4.95 0.63 36.96
N ASP A 419 4.84 -0.69 37.15
CA ASP A 419 5.96 -1.63 36.98
C ASP A 419 5.98 -2.26 35.57
N PHE A 420 7.18 -2.33 35.00
CA PHE A 420 7.42 -2.93 33.68
C PHE A 420 7.41 -4.46 33.69
N ASN A 421 7.89 -5.09 34.76
CA ASN A 421 8.02 -6.56 34.80
C ASN A 421 6.62 -7.19 34.86
N THR A 422 5.74 -6.66 35.72
CA THR A 422 4.31 -7.00 35.82
C THR A 422 3.58 -6.79 34.48
N PHE A 423 3.83 -5.66 33.80
CA PHE A 423 3.25 -5.39 32.47
C PHE A 423 3.63 -6.46 31.43
N ILE A 424 4.90 -6.88 31.40
CA ILE A 424 5.41 -7.93 30.52
C ILE A 424 4.82 -9.30 30.87
N GLU A 425 4.79 -9.65 32.16
CA GLU A 425 4.26 -10.93 32.66
C GLU A 425 2.75 -11.10 32.40
N ASP A 426 1.93 -10.06 32.65
CA ASP A 426 0.49 -10.10 32.36
C ASP A 426 0.21 -10.12 30.84
N GLN A 427 1.03 -9.47 30.01
CA GLN A 427 0.92 -9.60 28.54
C GLN A 427 1.19 -11.03 28.07
N GLU A 428 2.23 -11.70 28.60
CA GLU A 428 2.52 -13.10 28.28
C GLU A 428 1.41 -14.04 28.73
N LEU A 429 0.88 -13.84 29.94
CA LEU A 429 -0.25 -14.61 30.47
C LEU A 429 -1.49 -14.49 29.57
N LEU A 430 -1.79 -13.29 29.06
CA LEU A 430 -2.92 -13.07 28.16
C LEU A 430 -2.75 -13.76 26.79
N VAL A 431 -1.55 -13.73 26.19
CA VAL A 431 -1.31 -14.43 24.91
C VAL A 431 -1.24 -15.95 25.06
N ALA A 432 -0.91 -16.45 26.26
CA ALA A 432 -1.04 -17.87 26.62
C ALA A 432 -2.51 -18.35 26.76
N MET A 433 -3.51 -17.45 26.68
CA MET A 433 -4.94 -17.78 26.76
C MET A 433 -5.73 -17.51 25.44
N PRO A 434 -5.31 -18.05 24.27
CA PRO A 434 -5.95 -17.77 22.98
C PRO A 434 -7.40 -18.29 22.87
N ASN A 435 -7.84 -19.18 23.77
CA ASN A 435 -9.24 -19.63 23.84
C ASN A 435 -10.16 -18.66 24.60
N VAL A 436 -9.60 -17.60 25.19
CA VAL A 436 -10.30 -16.66 26.08
C VAL A 436 -10.13 -15.20 25.64
N VAL A 437 -8.98 -14.88 25.04
CA VAL A 437 -8.62 -13.56 24.54
C VAL A 437 -8.45 -13.62 23.01
N ASP A 438 -8.85 -12.56 22.31
CA ASP A 438 -8.83 -12.49 20.84
C ASP A 438 -7.84 -11.46 20.29
N TYR A 439 -7.46 -10.49 21.12
CA TYR A 439 -6.51 -9.43 20.80
C TYR A 439 -5.74 -9.02 22.07
N VAL A 440 -4.42 -8.88 21.98
CA VAL A 440 -3.53 -8.36 23.03
C VAL A 440 -2.53 -7.41 22.39
N GLU A 441 -2.50 -6.17 22.85
CA GLU A 441 -1.45 -5.19 22.60
C GLU A 441 -1.02 -4.49 23.90
N GLY A 442 -0.16 -3.48 23.79
CA GLY A 442 0.14 -2.59 24.88
C GLY A 442 0.92 -1.35 24.44
N PHE A 443 0.99 -0.39 25.34
CA PHE A 443 1.57 0.92 25.11
C PHE A 443 2.54 1.27 26.24
N MET A 444 3.69 1.85 25.89
CA MET A 444 4.54 2.59 26.81
C MET A 444 4.15 4.08 26.72
N LEU A 445 3.75 4.65 27.85
CA LEU A 445 3.20 5.99 27.97
C LEU A 445 4.27 6.89 28.60
N LEU A 446 4.94 7.67 27.76
CA LEU A 446 6.05 8.54 28.17
C LEU A 446 5.58 9.86 28.80
N ASN A 447 4.41 10.37 28.38
CA ASN A 447 3.87 11.66 28.83
C ASN A 447 2.34 11.72 28.69
N GLU A 448 1.72 12.81 29.18
CA GLU A 448 0.27 13.05 29.03
C GLU A 448 -0.18 13.02 27.55
N GLN A 449 0.64 13.51 26.61
CA GLN A 449 0.33 13.49 25.19
C GLN A 449 0.27 12.06 24.62
N SER A 450 1.12 11.14 25.10
CA SER A 450 1.12 9.71 24.74
C SER A 450 -0.18 9.05 25.19
N LEU A 451 -0.63 9.36 26.42
CA LEU A 451 -1.93 8.92 26.93
C LEU A 451 -3.07 9.48 26.08
N HIS A 452 -3.04 10.78 25.74
CA HIS A 452 -4.04 11.42 24.88
C HIS A 452 -4.09 10.81 23.46
N SER A 453 -2.96 10.61 22.79
CA SER A 453 -2.92 9.93 21.48
C SER A 453 -3.52 8.54 21.57
N SER A 454 -3.09 7.73 22.56
CA SER A 454 -3.67 6.40 22.78
C SER A 454 -5.19 6.46 23.03
N SER A 455 -5.71 7.53 23.63
CA SER A 455 -7.12 7.63 24.04
C SER A 455 -8.08 8.01 22.92
N LEU A 456 -7.60 8.60 21.82
CA LEU A 456 -8.45 9.01 20.69
C LEU A 456 -9.25 7.85 20.09
N ALA A 457 -8.68 6.65 20.09
CA ALA A 457 -9.34 5.43 19.62
C ALA A 457 -10.36 4.86 20.63
N PHE A 458 -10.26 5.17 21.93
CA PHE A 458 -10.97 4.48 23.02
C PHE A 458 -12.19 5.27 23.51
N PRO A 459 -13.44 4.80 23.30
CA PRO A 459 -14.66 5.59 23.50
C PRO A 459 -15.11 5.70 24.97
N SER A 460 -14.20 5.98 25.89
CA SER A 460 -14.51 6.39 27.26
C SER A 460 -13.50 7.41 27.76
N HIS A 461 -13.97 8.40 28.52
CA HIS A 461 -13.07 9.36 29.17
C HIS A 461 -12.10 8.65 30.12
N LEU A 462 -10.82 8.63 29.73
CA LEU A 462 -9.72 8.21 30.59
C LEU A 462 -9.42 9.31 31.62
N GLU A 463 -10.38 9.58 32.50
CA GLU A 463 -10.12 10.33 33.73
C GLU A 463 -9.10 9.53 34.56
N PHE A 464 -7.90 10.08 34.63
CA PHE A 464 -6.79 9.65 35.45
C PHE A 464 -6.69 10.54 36.68
N ASN A 465 -6.51 9.96 37.87
CA ASN A 465 -6.22 10.74 39.06
C ASN A 465 -4.91 11.50 38.88
N ARG A 466 -4.85 12.74 39.36
CA ARG A 466 -3.63 13.56 39.36
C ARG A 466 -2.46 12.90 40.09
N GLU A 467 -2.72 11.89 40.91
CA GLU A 467 -1.75 11.09 41.65
C GLU A 467 -0.71 10.40 40.75
N PHE A 468 -1.09 10.00 39.52
CA PHE A 468 -0.14 9.46 38.52
C PHE A 468 0.91 10.49 38.07
N TYR A 469 0.65 11.79 38.25
CA TYR A 469 1.59 12.87 37.95
C TYR A 469 2.04 13.64 39.21
N SER A 470 1.70 13.16 40.42
CA SER A 470 1.95 13.89 41.68
C SER A 470 3.28 13.54 42.38
N LYS A 471 4.25 12.97 41.65
CA LYS A 471 5.62 12.76 42.12
C LYS A 471 6.58 13.51 41.18
N SER A 472 7.63 14.12 41.73
CA SER A 472 8.58 14.97 41.01
C SER A 472 9.59 14.15 40.20
N SER A 473 9.10 13.28 39.32
CA SER A 473 9.87 12.32 38.54
C SER A 473 9.11 12.00 37.25
N TYR A 474 9.83 11.83 36.14
CA TYR A 474 9.24 11.46 34.84
C TYR A 474 8.86 9.98 34.84
N ASN A 475 7.78 9.64 35.53
CA ASN A 475 7.27 8.27 35.60
C ASN A 475 6.73 7.84 34.23
N VAL A 476 7.38 6.86 33.62
CA VAL A 476 6.84 6.13 32.46
C VAL A 476 5.80 5.13 32.97
N TYR A 477 4.63 5.11 32.35
CA TYR A 477 3.57 4.15 32.65
C TYR A 477 3.37 3.18 31.49
N PHE A 478 2.73 2.05 31.77
CA PHE A 478 2.41 1.03 30.78
C PHE A 478 0.91 0.74 30.77
N CYS A 479 0.40 0.36 29.61
CA CYS A 479 -1.02 0.03 29.43
C CYS A 479 -1.13 -1.24 28.59
N ILE A 480 -1.70 -2.31 29.13
CA ILE A 480 -2.13 -3.46 28.34
C ILE A 480 -3.49 -3.14 27.74
N GLU A 481 -3.62 -3.38 26.44
CA GLU A 481 -4.91 -3.29 25.75
C GLU A 481 -5.29 -4.69 25.26
N PHE A 482 -6.42 -5.22 25.72
CA PHE A 482 -6.88 -6.54 25.29
C PHE A 482 -8.38 -6.56 24.98
N ALA A 483 -8.78 -7.51 24.15
CA ALA A 483 -10.17 -7.62 23.73
C ALA A 483 -10.67 -9.07 23.66
N ILE A 484 -11.97 -9.23 23.93
CA ILE A 484 -12.69 -10.50 23.89
C ILE A 484 -13.87 -10.33 22.92
N HIS A 485 -13.99 -11.23 21.96
CA HIS A 485 -15.03 -11.22 20.94
C HIS A 485 -16.34 -11.86 21.45
N ASP A 486 -17.47 -11.20 21.17
CA ASP A 486 -18.81 -11.66 21.52
C ASP A 486 -19.57 -12.03 20.23
N TYR A 487 -19.68 -13.34 20.03
CA TYR A 487 -20.34 -13.98 18.89
C TYR A 487 -21.85 -14.16 19.09
N GLN A 488 -22.40 -13.88 20.28
CA GLN A 488 -23.81 -14.03 20.69
C GLN A 488 -24.46 -15.43 20.57
N ALA A 489 -23.95 -16.34 19.73
CA ALA A 489 -24.51 -17.67 19.45
C ALA A 489 -24.05 -18.79 20.41
N LYS A 490 -23.20 -18.51 21.39
CA LYS A 490 -22.76 -19.48 22.42
C LYS A 490 -22.92 -18.90 23.82
N SER A 491 -23.78 -19.51 24.63
CA SER A 491 -24.07 -19.14 26.01
C SER A 491 -23.00 -19.61 27.01
N THR A 492 -21.72 -19.36 26.70
CA THR A 492 -20.57 -19.88 27.46
C THR A 492 -19.71 -18.77 28.07
N ASN A 493 -19.61 -18.80 29.41
CA ASN A 493 -18.50 -18.31 30.25
C ASN A 493 -17.96 -16.87 30.09
N VAL A 494 -18.69 -15.94 29.46
CA VAL A 494 -18.35 -14.49 29.50
C VAL A 494 -18.23 -13.94 30.94
N LYS A 495 -18.86 -14.60 31.94
CA LYS A 495 -18.68 -14.30 33.37
C LYS A 495 -17.29 -14.65 33.90
N GLN A 496 -16.58 -15.63 33.33
CA GLN A 496 -15.38 -16.20 33.93
C GLN A 496 -14.23 -15.18 33.94
N VAL A 497 -14.06 -14.39 32.87
CA VAL A 497 -13.12 -13.24 32.78
C VAL A 497 -13.70 -11.93 33.38
N SER A 498 -14.66 -12.06 34.29
CA SER A 498 -15.13 -10.97 35.17
C SER A 498 -15.41 -11.47 36.61
N SER A 499 -15.08 -12.73 36.90
CA SER A 499 -15.21 -13.34 38.23
C SER A 499 -13.95 -14.11 38.64
N SER A 500 -13.01 -14.35 37.73
CA SER A 500 -11.62 -14.59 38.09
C SER A 500 -11.05 -13.30 38.70
N GLN A 501 -10.56 -13.39 39.95
CA GLN A 501 -9.82 -12.32 40.61
C GLN A 501 -8.38 -12.30 40.08
N THR A 502 -8.25 -12.08 38.77
CA THR A 502 -7.00 -12.15 37.98
C THR A 502 -6.73 -10.81 37.26
N ALA A 503 -7.19 -9.72 37.84
CA ALA A 503 -6.39 -8.50 37.85
C ALA A 503 -5.49 -8.63 39.08
N PRO A 504 -4.16 -8.75 38.94
CA PRO A 504 -3.28 -8.77 40.11
C PRO A 504 -3.42 -7.46 40.90
N SER A 505 -3.02 -7.48 42.17
CA SER A 505 -3.14 -6.33 43.09
C SER A 505 -2.31 -5.10 42.69
N THR A 506 -1.55 -5.19 41.59
CA THR A 506 -0.72 -4.14 40.98
C THR A 506 -1.41 -3.39 39.84
N VAL A 507 -2.61 -3.78 39.38
CA VAL A 507 -3.32 -3.05 38.31
C VAL A 507 -3.84 -1.71 38.84
N GLN A 508 -3.15 -0.62 38.48
CA GLN A 508 -3.40 0.72 39.00
C GLN A 508 -4.75 1.31 38.52
N ALA A 509 -5.19 0.94 37.31
CA ALA A 509 -6.51 1.28 36.79
C ALA A 509 -6.99 0.25 35.75
N LEU A 510 -8.30 -0.01 35.73
CA LEU A 510 -8.97 -0.81 34.71
C LEU A 510 -10.09 0.02 34.07
N LYS A 511 -10.17 0.06 32.73
CA LYS A 511 -11.25 0.69 31.96
C LYS A 511 -11.77 -0.30 30.91
N MET A 512 -13.08 -0.32 30.69
CA MET A 512 -13.73 -1.31 29.83
C MET A 512 -14.90 -0.70 29.05
N VAL A 513 -15.00 -1.02 27.77
CA VAL A 513 -16.12 -0.62 26.89
C VAL A 513 -16.67 -1.82 26.12
N LYS A 514 -17.88 -1.66 25.55
CA LYS A 514 -18.45 -2.59 24.58
C LYS A 514 -18.79 -1.86 23.28
N VAL A 515 -18.15 -2.25 22.19
CA VAL A 515 -18.27 -1.64 20.85
C VAL A 515 -18.69 -2.69 19.80
N SER A 516 -19.04 -2.30 18.57
CA SER A 516 -19.13 -3.29 17.49
C SER A 516 -17.75 -3.76 17.05
N TYR A 517 -17.69 -4.91 16.38
CA TYR A 517 -16.43 -5.41 15.80
C TYR A 517 -15.87 -4.48 14.73
N PHE A 518 -16.74 -3.84 13.93
CA PHE A 518 -16.33 -2.83 12.96
C PHE A 518 -15.70 -1.60 13.65
N ASP A 519 -16.33 -1.06 14.69
CA ASP A 519 -15.80 0.12 15.41
C ASP A 519 -14.44 -0.18 16.05
N PHE A 520 -14.26 -1.40 16.57
CA PHE A 520 -13.00 -1.84 17.18
C PHE A 520 -11.87 -2.00 16.14
N LEU A 521 -12.13 -2.66 15.01
CA LEU A 521 -11.12 -2.81 13.97
C LEU A 521 -10.80 -1.47 13.29
N ASN A 522 -11.79 -0.62 13.06
CA ASN A 522 -11.63 0.67 12.39
C ASN A 522 -11.23 1.82 13.35
N ARG A 523 -10.85 1.51 14.60
CA ARG A 523 -10.63 2.50 15.69
C ARG A 523 -9.66 3.63 15.33
N VAL A 524 -8.59 3.34 14.60
CA VAL A 524 -7.55 4.32 14.21
C VAL A 524 -8.05 5.32 13.15
N ARG A 525 -9.17 5.05 12.45
CA ARG A 525 -9.78 6.03 11.53
C ARG A 525 -10.31 7.28 12.25
N GLY A 526 -10.70 7.15 13.53
CA GLY A 526 -11.07 8.31 14.36
C GLY A 526 -9.86 9.22 14.62
N GLU A 527 -8.70 8.63 14.91
CA GLU A 527 -7.43 9.34 15.07
C GLU A 527 -6.96 9.99 13.77
N GLU A 528 -7.04 9.29 12.63
CA GLU A 528 -6.73 9.88 11.32
C GLU A 528 -7.56 11.14 11.05
N VAL A 529 -8.90 11.06 11.22
CA VAL A 529 -9.79 12.20 10.96
C VAL A 529 -9.49 13.38 11.89
N HIS A 530 -9.20 13.10 13.17
CA HIS A 530 -8.79 14.13 14.13
C HIS A 530 -7.46 14.79 13.74
N LEU A 531 -6.42 14.00 13.44
CA LEU A 531 -5.10 14.51 13.05
C LEU A 531 -5.17 15.27 11.72
N ARG A 532 -5.94 14.80 10.74
CA ARG A 532 -6.21 15.53 9.48
C ARG A 532 -6.86 16.89 9.74
N SER A 533 -7.88 16.97 10.60
CA SER A 533 -8.53 18.26 10.93
C SER A 533 -7.61 19.28 11.61
N ARG A 534 -6.47 18.81 12.16
CA ARG A 534 -5.43 19.63 12.79
C ARG A 534 -4.20 19.86 11.90
N GLY A 535 -4.18 19.30 10.69
CA GLY A 535 -3.01 19.34 9.79
C GLY A 535 -1.86 18.41 10.20
N LEU A 536 -2.06 17.52 11.18
CA LEU A 536 -1.03 16.69 11.80
C LEU A 536 -0.91 15.27 11.23
N TRP A 537 -1.72 14.90 10.22
CA TRP A 537 -1.62 13.59 9.55
C TRP A 537 -0.64 13.59 8.36
N GLU A 538 -0.39 14.73 7.73
CA GLU A 538 0.46 14.84 6.53
C GLU A 538 1.83 15.46 6.84
N VAL A 539 2.37 15.10 8.01
CA VAL A 539 3.65 15.54 8.56
C VAL A 539 4.71 14.42 8.43
N PRO A 540 6.00 14.71 8.67
CA PRO A 540 7.03 13.68 8.82
C PRO A 540 6.73 12.68 9.93
N HIS A 541 6.82 11.38 9.60
CA HIS A 541 6.64 10.25 10.52
C HIS A 541 7.93 9.43 10.60
N PRO A 542 8.92 9.84 11.44
CA PRO A 542 10.19 9.13 11.59
C PRO A 542 10.04 7.84 12.41
N TRP A 543 9.13 6.95 12.02
CA TRP A 543 8.79 5.73 12.76
C TRP A 543 9.96 4.74 12.84
N LEU A 544 10.10 4.11 14.00
CA LEU A 544 11.03 2.99 14.23
C LEU A 544 10.23 1.78 14.72
N ASN A 545 10.21 0.70 13.92
CA ASN A 545 9.50 -0.53 14.25
C ASN A 545 10.50 -1.68 14.36
N MET A 546 10.38 -2.47 15.43
CA MET A 546 11.31 -3.55 15.78
C MET A 546 10.55 -4.79 16.24
N PHE A 547 11.10 -5.95 15.93
CA PHE A 547 10.86 -7.19 16.66
C PHE A 547 12.05 -7.44 17.60
N VAL A 548 11.77 -7.76 18.86
CA VAL A 548 12.77 -7.94 19.93
C VAL A 548 12.52 -9.29 20.60
N PRO A 549 13.51 -10.18 20.79
CA PRO A 549 13.32 -11.41 21.55
C PRO A 549 12.95 -11.11 23.01
N LYS A 550 12.26 -12.04 23.69
CA LYS A 550 11.85 -11.87 25.09
C LYS A 550 13.05 -11.56 25.99
N SER A 551 14.18 -12.24 25.82
CA SER A 551 15.41 -11.97 26.58
C SER A 551 15.92 -10.53 26.44
N GLY A 552 15.74 -9.91 25.26
CA GLY A 552 16.22 -8.57 24.95
C GLY A 552 15.27 -7.42 25.32
N ILE A 553 14.00 -7.68 25.69
CA ILE A 553 12.97 -6.62 25.78
C ILE A 553 13.26 -5.57 26.86
N LYS A 554 13.88 -5.97 27.97
CA LYS A 554 14.24 -5.06 29.08
C LYS A 554 15.39 -4.13 28.69
N ASP A 555 16.47 -4.70 28.15
CA ASP A 555 17.59 -3.93 27.61
C ASP A 555 17.14 -3.00 26.46
N PHE A 556 16.18 -3.42 25.64
CA PHE A 556 15.61 -2.56 24.59
C PHE A 556 14.77 -1.42 25.15
N LYS A 557 13.98 -1.65 26.20
CA LYS A 557 13.25 -0.58 26.93
C LYS A 557 14.23 0.43 27.54
N ASP A 558 15.29 -0.03 28.20
CA ASP A 558 16.32 0.86 28.75
C ASP A 558 17.00 1.68 27.65
N LEU A 559 17.43 1.02 26.55
CA LEU A 559 17.99 1.67 25.37
C LEU A 559 17.07 2.73 24.74
N LEU A 560 15.75 2.50 24.71
CA LEU A 560 14.78 3.51 24.25
C LEU A 560 14.75 4.73 25.17
N LEU A 561 14.67 4.53 26.48
CA LEU A 561 14.56 5.63 27.45
C LEU A 561 15.85 6.45 27.57
N ASP A 562 17.01 5.84 27.33
CA ASP A 562 18.30 6.54 27.22
C ASP A 562 18.41 7.44 25.97
N ASN A 563 17.55 7.24 24.95
CA ASN A 563 17.67 7.85 23.62
C ASN A 563 16.45 8.68 23.17
N ILE A 564 15.30 8.52 23.83
CA ILE A 564 14.04 9.25 23.54
C ILE A 564 13.63 9.99 24.80
N SER A 565 13.64 11.33 24.77
CA SER A 565 13.18 12.12 25.91
C SER A 565 11.66 12.03 26.05
N PRO A 566 11.13 11.75 27.26
CA PRO A 566 9.69 11.84 27.51
C PRO A 566 9.10 13.24 27.30
N SER A 567 9.93 14.30 27.32
CA SER A 567 9.46 15.69 27.26
C SER A 567 9.16 16.22 25.85
N ASP A 568 9.71 15.63 24.79
CA ASP A 568 9.54 16.07 23.39
C ASP A 568 8.83 15.04 22.50
N PHE A 569 8.42 13.90 23.08
CA PHE A 569 7.81 12.80 22.35
C PHE A 569 6.33 13.08 21.98
N GLU A 570 6.10 13.43 20.71
CA GLU A 570 4.78 13.51 20.08
C GLU A 570 4.47 12.18 19.36
N GLY A 571 3.67 11.30 19.96
CA GLY A 571 3.28 10.03 19.33
C GLY A 571 2.86 8.92 20.30
N LEU A 572 3.04 7.67 19.89
CA LEU A 572 2.76 6.46 20.68
C LEU A 572 3.95 5.48 20.63
N VAL A 573 4.17 4.71 21.69
CA VAL A 573 5.09 3.56 21.68
C VAL A 573 4.29 2.28 21.89
N LEU A 574 4.04 1.52 20.83
CA LEU A 574 3.50 0.16 20.91
C LEU A 574 4.53 -0.77 21.52
N MET A 575 4.11 -1.68 22.41
CA MET A 575 4.93 -2.78 22.94
C MET A 575 4.03 -3.97 23.31
N TYR A 576 4.17 -5.10 22.61
CA TYR A 576 3.37 -6.30 22.88
C TYR A 576 4.00 -7.61 22.38
N PRO A 577 3.72 -8.76 23.03
CA PRO A 577 4.21 -10.06 22.61
C PRO A 577 3.41 -10.65 21.43
N ILE A 578 4.12 -11.41 20.60
CA ILE A 578 3.63 -12.28 19.54
C ILE A 578 4.35 -13.63 19.65
N LEU A 579 3.68 -14.70 19.24
CA LEU A 579 4.21 -16.07 19.33
C LEU A 579 4.85 -16.50 18.00
N ARG A 580 6.09 -16.98 18.06
CA ARG A 580 6.90 -17.39 16.91
C ARG A 580 6.30 -18.55 16.13
N ASP A 581 5.64 -19.48 16.80
CA ASP A 581 5.04 -20.67 16.17
C ASP A 581 3.95 -20.32 15.12
N LYS A 582 3.34 -19.14 15.25
CA LYS A 582 2.35 -18.63 14.30
C LYS A 582 2.96 -18.02 13.02
N TRP A 583 4.29 -17.96 12.90
CA TRP A 583 5.00 -17.38 11.73
C TRP A 583 5.56 -18.47 10.82
N GLY A 584 5.12 -18.47 9.56
CA GLY A 584 5.61 -19.42 8.56
C GLY A 584 7.11 -19.23 8.24
N THR A 585 7.94 -20.21 8.62
CA THR A 585 9.41 -20.23 8.46
C THR A 585 9.87 -19.97 7.03
N ASN A 586 9.11 -20.47 6.04
CA ASN A 586 9.50 -20.49 4.63
C ASN A 586 9.34 -19.12 3.94
N SER A 587 8.59 -18.20 4.56
CA SER A 587 8.32 -16.84 4.07
C SER A 587 9.60 -16.02 3.84
N SER A 588 9.48 -14.75 3.46
CA SER A 588 10.59 -13.79 3.44
C SER A 588 10.62 -12.86 4.66
N ALA A 589 9.59 -12.86 5.51
CA ALA A 589 9.55 -12.03 6.72
C ALA A 589 10.59 -12.47 7.77
N VAL A 590 11.24 -11.51 8.44
CA VAL A 590 12.35 -11.75 9.39
C VAL A 590 11.93 -11.45 10.82
N LEU A 591 12.07 -12.46 11.70
CA LEU A 591 12.05 -12.32 13.15
C LEU A 591 13.49 -12.40 13.71
N PRO A 592 13.73 -11.98 14.97
CA PRO A 592 14.92 -12.32 15.74
C PRO A 592 15.21 -13.83 15.72
N ASP A 593 16.48 -14.20 15.80
CA ASP A 593 16.87 -15.60 16.04
C ASP A 593 16.28 -16.09 17.38
N ALA A 594 16.01 -17.40 17.51
CA ALA A 594 15.39 -17.97 18.71
C ALA A 594 16.38 -18.28 19.86
N GLY A 595 17.66 -17.97 19.67
CA GLY A 595 18.74 -18.44 20.54
C GLY A 595 18.86 -19.97 20.54
N GLU A 596 19.68 -20.49 21.46
CA GLU A 596 19.80 -21.95 21.69
C GLU A 596 18.62 -22.49 22.52
N ALA A 597 17.97 -21.63 23.31
CA ALA A 597 16.83 -21.98 24.16
C ALA A 597 15.47 -22.04 23.40
N GLY A 598 15.41 -21.59 22.16
CA GLY A 598 14.20 -21.67 21.33
C GLY A 598 13.09 -20.67 21.73
N GLU A 599 13.44 -19.42 22.01
CA GLU A 599 12.50 -18.38 22.47
C GLU A 599 11.25 -18.23 21.57
N GLU A 600 10.10 -18.67 22.09
CA GLU A 600 8.80 -18.61 21.41
C GLU A 600 8.22 -17.19 21.41
N VAL A 601 8.38 -16.43 22.50
CA VAL A 601 7.86 -15.07 22.63
C VAL A 601 8.81 -14.07 21.96
N VAL A 602 8.25 -13.25 21.07
CA VAL A 602 8.92 -12.09 20.46
C VAL A 602 8.04 -10.86 20.69
N TYR A 603 8.63 -9.73 21.05
CA TYR A 603 7.93 -8.47 21.22
C TYR A 603 7.95 -7.63 19.94
N THR A 604 6.78 -7.19 19.50
CA THR A 604 6.64 -6.05 18.59
C THR A 604 6.84 -4.77 19.40
N VAL A 605 7.72 -3.87 18.95
CA VAL A 605 7.87 -2.52 19.51
C VAL A 605 7.84 -1.48 18.39
N GLY A 606 6.89 -0.55 18.45
CA GLY A 606 6.63 0.45 17.40
C GLY A 606 6.66 1.86 17.97
N VAL A 607 7.73 2.61 17.68
CA VAL A 607 7.88 4.02 18.05
C VAL A 607 7.21 4.88 16.97
N LEU A 608 5.92 5.13 17.14
CA LEU A 608 5.06 5.84 16.20
C LEU A 608 5.08 7.35 16.47
N ARG A 609 6.25 7.97 16.27
CA ARG A 609 6.45 9.41 16.46
C ARG A 609 6.00 10.22 15.23
N SER A 610 5.31 11.33 15.45
CA SER A 610 5.09 12.39 14.45
C SER A 610 6.05 13.55 14.72
N ALA A 611 6.56 14.19 13.67
CA ALA A 611 7.45 15.34 13.77
C ALA A 611 6.80 16.54 13.07
N ASN A 612 5.95 17.25 13.81
CA ASN A 612 5.20 18.42 13.36
C ASN A 612 6.16 19.55 12.90
N PRO A 613 6.12 20.01 11.63
CA PRO A 613 7.02 21.05 11.12
C PRO A 613 6.94 22.41 11.83
N ALA A 614 5.88 22.67 12.62
CA ALA A 614 5.75 23.88 13.42
C ALA A 614 6.52 23.84 14.75
N THR A 615 6.88 22.64 15.25
CA THR A 615 7.63 22.42 16.51
C THR A 615 9.00 21.80 16.25
N CYS A 616 9.12 20.91 15.27
CA CYS A 616 10.34 20.21 14.88
C CYS A 616 10.86 20.72 13.53
N SER A 617 12.03 21.38 13.55
CA SER A 617 12.73 21.82 12.35
C SER A 617 13.27 20.65 11.51
N ALA A 618 13.71 20.92 10.28
CA ALA A 618 14.39 19.92 9.45
C ALA A 618 15.66 19.33 10.13
N GLN A 619 16.33 20.10 11.00
CA GLN A 619 17.45 19.60 11.80
C GLN A 619 16.95 18.65 12.89
N CYS A 620 15.91 19.03 13.65
CA CYS A 620 15.25 18.15 14.63
C CYS A 620 14.81 16.81 14.01
N LEU A 621 14.21 16.83 12.81
CA LEU A 621 13.84 15.61 12.08
C LEU A 621 15.07 14.74 11.73
N ASN A 622 16.16 15.37 11.26
CA ASN A 622 17.41 14.65 10.98
C ASN A 622 18.03 14.05 12.24
N ASP A 623 17.94 14.74 13.38
CA ASP A 623 18.47 14.26 14.67
C ASP A 623 17.64 13.09 15.21
N ILE A 624 16.30 13.12 15.09
CA ILE A 624 15.44 11.96 15.37
C ILE A 624 15.81 10.78 14.47
N LEU A 625 15.97 11.01 13.16
CA LEU A 625 16.36 9.98 12.20
C LEU A 625 17.79 9.45 12.41
N LEU A 626 18.70 10.24 13.00
CA LEU A 626 20.02 9.77 13.44
C LEU A 626 19.91 8.94 14.72
N CYS A 627 19.11 9.39 15.70
CA CYS A 627 18.86 8.67 16.94
C CYS A 627 18.23 7.30 16.69
N HIS A 628 17.11 7.23 15.95
CA HIS A 628 16.41 5.97 15.66
C HIS A 628 17.29 4.97 14.89
N ARG A 629 18.23 5.44 14.04
CA ARG A 629 19.23 4.57 13.40
C ARG A 629 20.25 4.02 14.39
N ARG A 630 20.75 4.83 15.33
CA ARG A 630 21.66 4.37 16.41
C ARG A 630 20.98 3.35 17.32
N VAL A 631 19.74 3.61 17.74
CA VAL A 631 18.92 2.67 18.53
C VAL A 631 18.72 1.35 17.79
N ALA A 632 18.30 1.38 16.51
CA ALA A 632 18.13 0.17 15.72
C ALA A 632 19.43 -0.64 15.56
N GLN A 633 20.56 0.05 15.35
CA GLN A 633 21.87 -0.60 15.22
C GLN A 633 22.35 -1.22 16.54
N ALA A 634 22.20 -0.53 17.67
CA ALA A 634 22.54 -1.05 18.99
C ALA A 634 21.65 -2.22 19.41
N ALA A 635 20.35 -2.14 19.11
CA ALA A 635 19.38 -3.21 19.34
C ALA A 635 19.61 -4.46 18.48
N SER A 636 20.24 -4.30 17.31
CA SER A 636 20.64 -5.42 16.45
C SER A 636 21.90 -6.17 16.97
N SER A 637 22.53 -5.71 18.05
CA SER A 637 23.67 -6.40 18.66
C SER A 637 23.25 -7.74 19.29
N PRO A 638 24.15 -8.74 19.41
CA PRO A 638 23.82 -10.05 19.99
C PRO A 638 23.31 -10.03 21.44
N ARG A 639 23.44 -8.91 22.17
CA ARG A 639 22.88 -8.73 23.51
C ARG A 639 21.36 -8.54 23.50
N ILE A 640 20.83 -7.85 22.48
CA ILE A 640 19.39 -7.54 22.37
C ILE A 640 18.73 -8.35 21.24
N GLY A 641 19.47 -8.72 20.19
CA GLY A 641 19.02 -9.63 19.13
C GLY A 641 17.90 -9.12 18.22
N ALA A 642 17.54 -7.84 18.32
CA ALA A 642 16.36 -7.29 17.63
C ALA A 642 16.54 -7.18 16.10
N LYS A 643 15.43 -7.15 15.38
CA LYS A 643 15.36 -6.97 13.92
C LYS A 643 14.34 -5.89 13.59
N GLN A 644 14.59 -5.05 12.59
CA GLN A 644 13.61 -4.05 12.14
C GLN A 644 12.39 -4.71 11.50
N TYR A 645 11.19 -4.23 11.87
CA TYR A 645 9.98 -4.40 11.06
C TYR A 645 9.81 -3.17 10.15
N LEU A 646 9.16 -3.33 8.98
CA LEU A 646 9.19 -2.35 7.89
C LEU A 646 10.62 -1.83 7.55
N PRO A 647 11.63 -2.71 7.43
CA PRO A 647 13.05 -2.35 7.47
C PRO A 647 13.47 -1.35 6.37
N HIS A 648 14.48 -0.53 6.71
CA HIS A 648 15.15 0.37 5.78
C HIS A 648 16.65 0.45 6.08
N HIS A 649 17.45 -0.21 5.25
CA HIS A 649 18.90 -0.26 5.40
C HIS A 649 19.62 0.40 4.21
N LEU A 650 20.61 1.24 4.52
CA LEU A 650 21.34 2.07 3.54
C LEU A 650 22.42 1.31 2.74
N SER A 651 22.66 0.03 3.02
CA SER A 651 23.64 -0.78 2.29
C SER A 651 23.25 -2.27 2.26
N GLN A 652 23.75 -2.98 1.26
CA GLN A 652 23.58 -4.42 1.12
C GLN A 652 24.18 -5.19 2.32
N SER A 653 25.26 -4.71 2.94
CA SER A 653 25.85 -5.32 4.14
C SER A 653 24.92 -5.31 5.36
N HIS A 654 24.13 -4.23 5.53
CA HIS A 654 23.11 -4.17 6.58
C HIS A 654 21.91 -5.07 6.25
N TRP A 655 21.53 -5.19 4.98
CA TRP A 655 20.51 -6.17 4.54
C TRP A 655 20.96 -7.63 4.75
N GLN A 656 22.23 -7.95 4.46
CA GLN A 656 22.85 -9.24 4.76
C GLN A 656 22.78 -9.55 6.26
N HIS A 657 23.13 -8.60 7.11
CA HIS A 657 23.03 -8.76 8.57
C HIS A 657 21.56 -8.86 9.06
N HIS A 658 20.63 -8.15 8.41
CA HIS A 658 19.20 -8.25 8.70
C HIS A 658 18.67 -9.68 8.45
N PHE A 659 18.79 -10.18 7.21
CA PHE A 659 18.32 -11.52 6.83
C PHE A 659 19.17 -12.66 7.43
N GLY A 660 20.43 -12.40 7.79
CA GLY A 660 21.33 -13.40 8.36
C GLY A 660 21.44 -14.65 7.50
N ARG A 661 21.19 -15.82 8.09
CA ARG A 661 21.26 -17.14 7.41
C ARG A 661 20.27 -17.29 6.24
N ARG A 662 19.27 -16.41 6.11
CA ARG A 662 18.27 -16.43 5.02
C ARG A 662 18.63 -15.52 3.84
N TRP A 663 19.75 -14.80 3.90
CA TRP A 663 20.20 -13.92 2.81
C TRP A 663 20.38 -14.65 1.47
N ASP A 664 21.01 -15.82 1.48
CA ASP A 664 21.31 -16.54 0.23
C ASP A 664 20.04 -17.11 -0.42
N GLN A 665 19.06 -17.57 0.38
CA GLN A 665 17.73 -17.94 -0.11
C GLN A 665 16.99 -16.73 -0.69
N PHE A 666 17.07 -15.57 -0.04
CA PHE A 666 16.47 -14.33 -0.53
C PHE A 666 17.08 -13.89 -1.87
N MET A 667 18.40 -14.00 -2.01
CA MET A 667 19.10 -13.69 -3.27
C MET A 667 18.85 -14.71 -4.37
N ALA A 668 18.72 -16.00 -4.03
CA ALA A 668 18.31 -17.04 -4.98
C ALA A 668 16.88 -16.76 -5.52
N ARG A 669 15.93 -16.45 -4.63
CA ARG A 669 14.57 -16.01 -5.01
C ARG A 669 14.60 -14.74 -5.87
N LYS A 670 15.50 -13.77 -5.58
CA LYS A 670 15.64 -12.55 -6.40
C LYS A 670 16.12 -12.90 -7.81
N ALA A 671 17.17 -13.71 -7.94
CA ALA A 671 17.66 -14.18 -9.24
C ALA A 671 16.62 -15.04 -10.00
N GLN A 672 15.78 -15.81 -9.28
CA GLN A 672 14.74 -16.63 -9.89
C GLN A 672 13.58 -15.80 -10.46
N PHE A 673 13.12 -14.76 -9.75
CA PHE A 673 11.86 -14.05 -10.08
C PHE A 673 12.03 -12.60 -10.57
N ASP A 674 13.12 -11.91 -10.25
CA ASP A 674 13.50 -10.61 -10.80
C ASP A 674 15.03 -10.53 -11.08
N PRO A 675 15.54 -11.31 -12.05
CA PRO A 675 16.97 -11.34 -12.41
C PRO A 675 17.51 -10.02 -12.96
N ARG A 676 16.65 -9.07 -13.31
CA ARG A 676 17.01 -7.75 -13.84
C ARG A 676 17.03 -6.67 -12.75
N HIS A 677 16.58 -6.99 -11.53
CA HIS A 677 16.44 -6.05 -10.41
C HIS A 677 15.54 -4.84 -10.77
N ILE A 678 14.48 -5.08 -11.54
CA ILE A 678 13.49 -4.07 -11.93
C ILE A 678 12.66 -3.64 -10.73
N LEU A 679 12.27 -4.59 -9.87
CA LEU A 679 11.36 -4.36 -8.74
C LEU A 679 12.11 -3.98 -7.46
N GLY A 680 11.54 -3.03 -6.72
CA GLY A 680 11.85 -2.85 -5.28
C GLY A 680 13.13 -2.07 -4.95
N GLN A 681 13.60 -1.22 -5.86
CA GLN A 681 14.78 -0.35 -5.70
C GLN A 681 14.75 0.53 -4.44
N GLY A 682 13.56 0.99 -4.01
CA GLY A 682 13.37 1.82 -2.81
C GLY A 682 13.64 1.13 -1.47
N ILE A 683 14.12 -0.13 -1.50
CA ILE A 683 14.26 -1.00 -0.33
C ILE A 683 15.67 -1.61 -0.30
N ILE A 684 15.98 -2.48 -1.25
CA ILE A 684 17.30 -3.11 -1.38
C ILE A 684 18.01 -2.49 -2.58
N LEU A 685 19.06 -1.72 -2.31
CA LEU A 685 19.94 -1.18 -3.35
C LEU A 685 20.67 -2.34 -4.06
N PRO A 686 20.52 -2.53 -5.38
CA PRO A 686 21.27 -3.55 -6.10
C PRO A 686 22.76 -3.19 -6.14
N GLY A 687 23.57 -3.94 -5.39
CA GLY A 687 25.02 -3.81 -5.37
C GLY A 687 25.63 -4.11 -6.73
N ILE A 688 26.02 -3.03 -7.42
CA ILE A 688 26.89 -2.94 -8.60
C ILE A 688 27.72 -4.21 -8.86
N LYS A 689 27.40 -4.91 -9.96
CA LYS A 689 28.17 -5.98 -10.62
C LYS A 689 28.81 -7.04 -9.71
N ALA A 690 28.32 -8.27 -9.78
CA ALA A 690 29.19 -9.41 -9.54
C ALA A 690 30.38 -9.37 -10.53
N PRO A 691 31.64 -9.34 -10.07
CA PRO A 691 32.78 -9.62 -10.95
C PRO A 691 32.69 -11.10 -11.33
N ARG A 692 32.67 -11.39 -12.64
CA ARG A 692 32.90 -12.76 -13.11
C ARG A 692 34.40 -13.06 -12.99
N PRO A 693 34.79 -14.29 -12.62
CA PRO A 693 36.15 -14.78 -12.86
C PRO A 693 36.43 -14.87 -14.37
#